data_AF-A0A9P0M5D4-F1
#
_entry.id   AF-A0A9P0M5D4-F1
#
_cell.length_a   1.000
_cell.length_b   1.000
_cell.length_c   1.000
_cell.angle_alpha   90.00
_cell.angle_beta   90.00
_cell.angle_gamma   90.00
#
_symmetry.space_group_name_H-M   'P 1'
#
loop_
_entity.id
_entity.type
_entity.pdbx_description
1 polymer ?
#
loop_
_entity_poly.entity_id
_entity_poly.type
_entity_poly.pdbx_seq_one_letter_code
_entity_poly.pdbx_strand_id
1 'polypeptide(L)'
;MSYWGCMWLVFLGSVNRANIFSIIYLCYVFIYLWHGLNIYYKPLPLILKYWNHLIVQNILIIVMKTGMQVIGCFYMTIIPMEYCGFIKLFGIGCVRNFEHSEYFDNLHKGIEICRVSKSEMAGVEWDAAIFFFLMIQRRVFCSYNFFHIVNDAKAQHVLSARGANILDELYATRIKKMKDDERKVRQAVETKLTKLVNNQKKLQGAYYKNNIVTHKMAIRSADYYMFDDNETDVEEQRSFKQRDEEDLTKRKRGRRNLISLFGDMVDSNMRTAVKKYWNTAPNRKGVTQRDEGGPYGFAERVIYFFKFIWAAMDVLIVSATEFLGRYTMTYDMVRDVLNKERRQLKEQTDYDVGVRVEGWWLPRASFEGLIKNSKLPRPRRPPKEMSSTDLPAIMKLMKALWVIIVARSDLLCYVCVIMNQIMQCQLITIPLSIMVYLWGMLSNPRPSKTFWIIMIGYVELVILLKCIFQFEMMPGNNRPNAKTEYGPLEIVNPFFPSKFMGLTTMNLYYIWEMFILMAIVIHRYYLTNIGLWSTVTTSILPHSLDGLYAMQGGELVKVAQNTPTGSTTDEYIVRSIKTSILDQILLSFKTIFFHYAISFRQFHQRLLMHVYQEASDYYTVMFFFDFCAFATITTLFPVFSEYEPKASVWTYVSTSVIPVRYVMVVFLHFICILIDRAIYLQRSLVLKLVYHFLHVAFVHIWMFVLIPNFINGRMAIEQPAIVAYYIFRCIYLLISAQQIRVGYPSRIWGFYCFHKCGIWNYVNIQGYLLIPFLFELRSSFDWMFTDTSMSIFDWFRMEDIYTSVFKVKCLRGIEDDLMGIPAVKKKLIYKCVYGISLLIFLIILIWFPVMVYSWGRVAGQSNRPSAATLKFQFGDAEPIYENKADLYALSHIEFEYIKQVYNAYDISKEFLYNYKHTDVEVLAFRTGGKTWMIRLDEKKRLLKIINGPHPLPVRMSCKVILPAREEQKVIDISAKKMMFPYSTSRSDAAKLIEGEEVEHPLKVRYLLPKFLKIEQRGKGNVVNVLMLPESDDDDHATGSRNVSFRSVLAAEQNGRVWWDISEETNDANYEAFLQKMPYGSAQSSHLVIFTFSDKIVHSFFSLATGGSIITFYTVFLYVVHGWSREIISKRLNMTWLYELSQADVVYALCKEVYICREAGMWDLEEVAAARVFFMMKSGETCFKLSRFHGIPYNPSTYKTLPTVPRRT
;
A
#
# COMPACT_ATOMS: atom_id res chain seq x y z
N MET A 1 -13.70 27.86 25.43
CA MET A 1 -12.35 28.09 24.90
C MET A 1 -11.34 27.74 25.97
N SER A 2 -10.42 26.83 25.69
CA SER A 2 -9.39 26.36 26.63
C SER A 2 -8.07 27.10 26.40
N TYR A 3 -7.22 27.15 27.44
CA TYR A 3 -5.82 27.63 27.36
C TYR A 3 -5.08 27.08 26.13
N TRP A 4 -5.21 25.78 25.88
CA TRP A 4 -4.62 25.10 24.72
C TRP A 4 -5.21 25.59 23.38
N GLY A 5 -6.52 25.84 23.30
CA GLY A 5 -7.16 26.40 22.11
C GLY A 5 -6.65 27.80 21.76
N CYS A 6 -6.39 28.64 22.78
CA CYS A 6 -5.77 29.94 22.57
C CYS A 6 -4.34 29.80 22.01
N MET A 7 -3.52 28.91 22.58
CA MET A 7 -2.16 28.66 22.08
C MET A 7 -2.14 28.09 20.66
N TRP A 8 -3.09 27.21 20.32
CA TRP A 8 -3.25 26.69 18.96
C TRP A 8 -3.59 27.77 17.95
N LEU A 9 -4.43 28.74 18.32
CA LEU A 9 -4.75 29.85 17.43
C LEU A 9 -3.55 30.77 17.20
N VAL A 10 -2.76 31.03 18.25
CA VAL A 10 -1.49 31.78 18.11
C VAL A 10 -0.50 31.01 17.22
N PHE A 11 -0.43 29.69 17.34
CA PHE A 11 0.36 28.83 16.46
C PHE A 11 -0.10 28.92 14.99
N LEU A 12 -1.39 28.77 14.71
CA LEU A 12 -1.90 28.86 13.34
C LEU A 12 -1.64 30.24 12.73
N GLY A 13 -1.84 31.31 13.51
CA GLY A 13 -1.54 32.67 13.08
C GLY A 13 -0.04 32.97 12.92
N SER A 14 0.85 32.17 13.52
CA SER A 14 2.29 32.29 13.30
C SER A 14 2.73 31.55 12.05
N VAL A 15 2.34 30.28 11.86
CA VAL A 15 2.91 29.46 10.78
C VAL A 15 2.27 29.70 9.41
N ASN A 16 1.11 30.35 9.34
CA ASN A 16 0.48 30.72 8.06
C ASN A 16 1.24 31.83 7.29
N ARG A 17 2.28 32.43 7.90
CA ARG A 17 3.07 33.52 7.31
C ARG A 17 4.55 33.39 7.68
N ALA A 18 5.43 33.71 6.74
CA ALA A 18 6.88 33.65 6.95
C ALA A 18 7.45 35.06 7.13
N ASN A 19 7.41 35.58 8.36
CA ASN A 19 7.99 36.87 8.72
C ASN A 19 8.77 36.73 10.04
N ILE A 20 9.68 37.65 10.34
CA ILE A 20 10.37 37.64 11.64
C ILE A 20 9.41 37.70 12.84
N PHE A 21 8.29 38.41 12.69
CA PHE A 21 7.26 38.50 13.72
C PHE A 21 6.54 37.17 13.99
N SER A 22 6.37 36.30 12.98
CA SER A 22 5.78 34.98 13.21
C SER A 22 6.73 34.07 13.98
N ILE A 23 8.04 34.17 13.75
CA ILE A 23 9.05 33.43 14.55
C ILE A 23 8.96 33.82 16.03
N ILE A 24 8.79 35.12 16.33
CA ILE A 24 8.61 35.59 17.72
C ILE A 24 7.36 34.97 18.36
N TYR A 25 6.21 34.98 17.66
CA TYR A 25 5.00 34.30 18.16
C TYR A 25 5.20 32.80 18.35
N LEU A 26 5.91 32.14 17.43
CA LEU A 26 6.21 30.72 17.48
C LEU A 26 7.07 30.38 18.72
N CYS A 27 8.11 31.18 19.01
CA CYS A 27 8.91 31.06 20.23
C CYS A 27 8.06 31.21 21.50
N TYR A 28 7.14 32.18 21.54
CA TYR A 28 6.22 32.32 22.67
C TYR A 28 5.34 31.08 22.84
N VAL A 29 4.74 30.58 21.76
CA VAL A 29 3.93 29.36 21.80
C VAL A 29 4.73 28.19 22.37
N PHE A 30 5.97 27.96 21.93
CA PHE A 30 6.81 26.88 22.43
C PHE A 30 7.16 27.03 23.91
N ILE A 31 7.50 28.22 24.38
CA ILE A 31 7.74 28.49 25.81
C ILE A 31 6.50 28.15 26.65
N TYR A 32 5.32 28.58 26.19
CA TYR A 32 4.06 28.29 26.88
C TYR A 32 3.66 26.82 26.79
N LEU A 33 3.93 26.14 25.67
CA LEU A 33 3.74 24.71 25.50
C LEU A 33 4.60 23.90 26.48
N TRP A 34 5.85 24.32 26.67
CA TRP A 34 6.80 23.73 27.62
C TRP A 34 6.34 23.90 29.06
N HIS A 35 5.91 25.10 29.45
CA HIS A 35 5.31 25.31 30.76
C HIS A 35 4.00 24.52 30.94
N GLY A 36 3.15 24.45 29.91
CA GLY A 36 1.92 23.66 29.89
C GLY A 36 0.98 23.96 31.05
N LEU A 37 0.36 22.92 31.62
CA LEU A 37 -0.55 23.05 32.78
C LEU A 37 0.16 23.44 34.07
N ASN A 38 1.49 23.40 34.12
CA ASN A 38 2.23 23.77 35.32
C ASN A 38 2.07 25.26 35.66
N ILE A 39 1.64 26.09 34.71
CA ILE A 39 1.31 27.49 34.92
C ILE A 39 0.19 27.66 35.95
N TYR A 40 -0.76 26.71 36.04
CA TYR A 40 -1.89 26.81 36.98
C TYR A 40 -1.48 26.67 38.45
N TYR A 41 -0.28 26.16 38.74
CA TYR A 41 0.23 26.08 40.11
C TYR A 41 0.87 27.38 40.60
N LYS A 42 1.19 28.30 39.68
CA LYS A 42 1.74 29.63 40.01
C LYS A 42 0.63 30.53 40.60
N PRO A 43 0.97 31.51 41.45
CA PRO A 43 -0.02 32.44 41.97
C PRO A 43 -0.65 33.27 40.84
N LEU A 44 -1.96 33.53 40.94
CA LEU A 44 -2.73 34.30 39.95
C LEU A 44 -2.08 35.63 39.52
N PRO A 45 -1.55 36.50 40.42
CA PRO A 45 -0.90 37.74 39.99
C PRO A 45 0.31 37.51 39.08
N LEU A 46 1.04 36.41 39.28
CA LEU A 46 2.19 36.05 38.44
C LEU A 46 1.73 35.53 37.07
N ILE A 47 0.66 34.74 37.02
CA ILE A 47 0.04 34.28 35.76
C ILE A 47 -0.43 35.49 34.94
N LEU A 48 -1.15 36.42 35.58
CA LEU A 48 -1.63 37.63 34.93
C LEU A 48 -0.48 38.54 34.50
N LYS A 49 0.62 38.63 35.26
CA LYS A 49 1.82 39.38 34.86
C LYS A 49 2.44 38.83 33.57
N TYR A 50 2.64 37.51 33.48
CA TYR A 50 3.16 36.88 32.26
C TYR A 50 2.20 37.02 31.07
N TRP A 51 0.89 36.91 31.32
CA TRP A 51 -0.11 37.05 30.26
C TRP A 51 -0.24 38.49 29.75
N ASN A 52 -0.21 39.46 30.65
CA ASN A 52 -0.19 40.89 30.30
C ASN A 52 1.09 41.23 29.52
N HIS A 53 2.23 40.65 29.88
CA HIS A 53 3.46 40.79 29.09
C HIS A 53 3.25 40.27 27.66
N LEU A 54 2.64 39.10 27.47
CA LEU A 54 2.34 38.57 26.12
C LEU A 54 1.40 39.49 25.32
N ILE A 55 0.39 40.07 25.97
CA ILE A 55 -0.53 41.04 25.34
C ILE A 55 0.21 42.30 24.91
N VAL A 56 1.07 42.85 25.78
CA VAL A 56 1.89 44.05 25.46
C VAL A 56 2.80 43.78 24.27
N GLN A 57 3.42 42.60 24.21
CA GLN A 57 4.27 42.22 23.08
C GLN A 57 3.48 42.09 21.77
N ASN A 58 2.27 41.53 21.80
CA ASN A 58 1.39 41.48 20.63
C ASN A 58 0.97 42.88 20.14
N ILE A 59 0.62 43.78 21.05
CA ILE A 59 0.32 45.18 20.70
C ILE A 59 1.55 45.85 20.08
N LEU A 60 2.74 45.65 20.64
CA LEU A 60 3.99 46.20 20.11
C LEU A 60 4.28 45.69 18.69
N ILE A 61 4.01 44.40 18.40
CA ILE A 61 4.13 43.84 17.05
C ILE A 61 3.12 44.48 16.09
N ILE A 62 1.87 44.71 16.52
CA ILE A 62 0.85 45.39 15.70
C ILE A 62 1.33 46.82 15.37
N VAL A 63 1.76 47.57 16.38
CA VAL A 63 2.27 48.94 16.20
C VAL A 63 3.46 48.96 15.25
N MET A 64 4.45 48.08 15.46
CA MET A 64 5.63 47.98 14.60
C MET A 64 5.26 47.64 13.16
N LYS A 65 4.35 46.68 12.94
CA LYS A 65 3.87 46.33 11.60
C LYS A 65 3.14 47.49 10.92
N THR A 66 2.26 48.18 11.63
CA THR A 66 1.56 49.36 11.08
C THR A 66 2.54 50.48 10.72
N GLY A 67 3.58 50.70 11.54
CA GLY A 67 4.66 51.64 11.23
C GLY A 67 5.44 51.25 9.97
N MET A 68 5.78 49.97 9.82
CA MET A 68 6.47 49.45 8.63
C MET A 68 5.60 49.49 7.37
N GLN A 69 4.28 49.32 7.48
CA GLN A 69 3.34 49.45 6.36
C GLN A 69 3.27 50.89 5.83
N VAL A 70 3.31 51.90 6.71
CA VAL A 70 3.39 53.31 6.30
C VAL A 70 4.65 53.55 5.48
N ILE A 71 5.80 53.07 5.96
CA ILE A 71 7.08 53.16 5.23
C ILE A 71 6.98 52.44 3.87
N GLY A 72 6.37 51.26 3.84
CA GLY A 72 6.13 50.50 2.60
C GLY A 72 5.31 51.27 1.57
N CYS A 73 4.22 51.95 1.98
CA CYS A 73 3.39 52.73 1.05
C CYS A 73 4.11 53.95 0.44
N PHE A 74 5.08 54.56 1.14
CA PHE A 74 5.82 55.72 0.63
C PHE A 74 7.02 55.34 -0.25
N TYR A 75 7.70 54.23 0.07
CA TYR A 75 9.00 53.91 -0.53
C TYR A 75 9.01 52.70 -1.49
N MET A 76 7.86 52.01 -1.70
CA MET A 76 7.82 50.78 -2.52
C MET A 76 8.37 50.93 -3.95
N THR A 77 8.23 52.12 -4.54
CA THR A 77 8.64 52.41 -5.93
C THR A 77 10.14 52.70 -6.09
N ILE A 78 10.89 52.83 -5.00
CA ILE A 78 12.27 53.33 -5.00
C ILE A 78 13.29 52.25 -4.57
N ILE A 79 12.85 51.06 -4.12
CA ILE A 79 13.74 50.06 -3.51
C ILE A 79 14.38 49.11 -4.55
N PRO A 80 15.73 48.93 -4.54
CA PRO A 80 16.43 47.99 -5.42
C PRO A 80 16.11 46.51 -5.15
N MET A 81 16.20 45.65 -6.17
CA MET A 81 15.95 44.20 -6.07
C MET A 81 16.88 43.46 -5.10
N GLU A 82 18.08 43.98 -4.83
CA GLU A 82 19.03 43.41 -3.86
C GLU A 82 18.46 43.39 -2.42
N TYR A 83 17.59 44.34 -2.09
CA TYR A 83 16.93 44.42 -0.78
C TYR A 83 15.56 43.71 -0.75
N CYS A 84 15.17 43.02 -1.83
CA CYS A 84 13.90 42.30 -1.90
C CYS A 84 13.76 41.21 -0.82
N GLY A 85 14.87 40.52 -0.49
CA GLY A 85 14.90 39.55 0.61
C GLY A 85 14.60 40.20 1.97
N PHE A 86 15.09 41.41 2.22
CA PHE A 86 14.79 42.18 3.43
C PHE A 86 13.34 42.68 3.50
N ILE A 87 12.78 43.12 2.37
CA ILE A 87 11.37 43.52 2.27
C ILE A 87 10.45 42.33 2.64
N LYS A 88 10.74 41.15 2.09
CA LYS A 88 9.99 39.91 2.36
C LYS A 88 10.18 39.41 3.80
N LEU A 89 11.39 39.52 4.38
CA LEU A 89 11.68 39.11 5.77
C LEU A 89 10.77 39.79 6.81
N PHE A 90 10.51 41.09 6.61
CA PHE A 90 9.62 41.87 7.48
C PHE A 90 8.16 41.89 6.98
N GLY A 91 7.91 41.52 5.72
CA GLY A 91 6.61 41.56 5.08
C GLY A 91 6.12 43.00 4.88
N ILE A 92 6.99 43.88 4.38
CA ILE A 92 6.67 45.29 4.13
C ILE A 92 5.85 45.38 2.83
N GLY A 93 4.64 45.94 2.89
CA GLY A 93 3.76 46.13 1.74
C GLY A 93 2.61 47.09 2.02
N CYS A 94 2.04 47.67 0.97
CA CYS A 94 0.94 48.63 1.07
C CYS A 94 -0.44 47.96 0.90
N VAL A 95 -1.44 48.35 1.70
CA VAL A 95 -2.80 47.73 1.74
C VAL A 95 -3.86 48.53 0.94
N ARG A 96 -3.49 49.62 0.25
CA ARG A 96 -4.48 50.46 -0.47
C ARG A 96 -4.77 49.97 -1.91
N ASN A 97 -6.04 50.02 -2.28
CA ASN A 97 -6.60 49.76 -3.63
C ASN A 97 -6.24 50.81 -4.71
N PHE A 98 -5.35 51.77 -4.47
CA PHE A 98 -5.04 52.86 -5.41
C PHE A 98 -3.96 52.51 -6.46
N GLU A 99 -3.66 51.23 -6.65
CA GLU A 99 -2.55 50.75 -7.51
C GLU A 99 -2.80 50.87 -9.03
N HIS A 100 -4.00 51.24 -9.50
CA HIS A 100 -4.32 51.12 -10.93
C HIS A 100 -3.70 52.20 -11.84
N SER A 101 -3.19 53.32 -11.32
CA SER A 101 -2.72 54.43 -12.17
C SER A 101 -1.20 54.41 -12.43
N GLU A 102 -0.36 54.16 -11.42
CA GLU A 102 1.11 54.21 -11.59
C GLU A 102 1.73 52.85 -11.98
N TYR A 103 0.96 51.76 -11.90
CA TYR A 103 1.42 50.40 -12.18
C TYR A 103 1.74 50.16 -13.67
N PHE A 104 0.92 50.69 -14.57
CA PHE A 104 1.14 50.56 -16.02
C PHE A 104 2.27 51.47 -16.52
N ASP A 105 2.44 52.66 -15.94
CA ASP A 105 3.50 53.60 -16.31
C ASP A 105 4.91 53.11 -15.96
N ASN A 106 5.04 52.36 -14.85
CA ASN A 106 6.33 51.81 -14.42
C ASN A 106 6.64 50.43 -15.03
N LEU A 107 5.63 49.63 -15.38
CA LEU A 107 5.80 48.38 -16.12
C LEU A 107 6.25 48.63 -17.57
N HIS A 108 5.81 49.74 -18.19
CA HIS A 108 6.29 50.18 -19.50
C HIS A 108 7.77 50.60 -19.51
N LYS A 109 8.35 50.93 -18.36
CA LYS A 109 9.78 51.29 -18.21
C LYS A 109 10.71 50.11 -17.94
N GLY A 110 10.19 48.87 -17.91
CA GLY A 110 11.02 47.65 -17.80
C GLY A 110 11.66 47.43 -16.43
N ILE A 111 11.15 48.07 -15.37
CA ILE A 111 11.64 47.90 -13.99
C ILE A 111 10.82 46.78 -13.32
N GLU A 112 11.44 45.62 -13.06
CA GLU A 112 10.83 44.55 -12.26
C GLU A 112 10.77 44.96 -10.78
N ILE A 113 9.56 45.06 -10.22
CA ILE A 113 9.31 45.50 -8.83
C ILE A 113 9.19 44.28 -7.92
N CYS A 114 9.92 44.27 -6.79
CA CYS A 114 9.78 43.26 -5.74
C CYS A 114 8.37 43.32 -5.10
N ARG A 115 7.51 42.34 -5.37
CA ARG A 115 6.19 42.22 -4.73
C ARG A 115 6.14 41.00 -3.80
N VAL A 116 5.65 41.24 -2.58
CA VAL A 116 5.31 40.22 -1.56
C VAL A 116 3.98 39.54 -1.96
N SER A 117 3.76 38.26 -1.64
CA SER A 117 2.48 37.60 -1.98
C SER A 117 1.30 38.24 -1.24
N LYS A 118 0.10 38.33 -1.85
CA LYS A 118 -1.12 38.83 -1.15
C LYS A 118 -1.39 38.10 0.18
N SER A 119 -1.01 36.83 0.29
CA SER A 119 -1.12 36.03 1.52
C SER A 119 -0.19 36.48 2.64
N GLU A 120 0.95 37.05 2.29
CA GLU A 120 1.96 37.60 3.23
C GLU A 120 1.61 39.06 3.62
N MET A 121 0.82 39.75 2.79
CA MET A 121 0.41 41.16 2.97
C MET A 121 -0.81 41.36 3.90
N ALA A 122 -1.75 40.42 3.95
CA ALA A 122 -2.99 40.50 4.76
C ALA A 122 -2.80 40.15 6.26
N GLY A 123 -1.71 40.61 6.88
CA GLY A 123 -1.23 40.10 8.17
C GLY A 123 -1.89 40.66 9.43
N VAL A 124 -2.54 41.83 9.36
CA VAL A 124 -3.08 42.51 10.55
C VAL A 124 -4.32 41.80 11.11
N GLU A 125 -5.12 41.16 10.26
CA GLU A 125 -6.34 40.45 10.66
C GLU A 125 -6.03 39.30 11.64
N TRP A 126 -4.98 38.51 11.35
CA TRP A 126 -4.53 37.44 12.24
C TRP A 126 -3.95 37.97 13.55
N ASP A 127 -3.24 39.11 13.52
CA ASP A 127 -2.74 39.75 14.74
C ASP A 127 -3.88 40.28 15.62
N ALA A 128 -4.94 40.82 15.00
CA ALA A 128 -6.17 41.26 15.68
C ALA A 128 -6.97 40.08 16.25
N ALA A 129 -7.06 38.96 15.51
CA ALA A 129 -7.65 37.73 16.01
C ALA A 129 -6.88 37.21 17.23
N ILE A 130 -5.55 37.14 17.15
CA ILE A 130 -4.69 36.75 18.29
C ILE A 130 -4.96 37.65 19.50
N PHE A 131 -4.97 38.97 19.32
CA PHE A 131 -5.27 39.92 20.38
C PHE A 131 -6.63 39.65 21.05
N PHE A 132 -7.68 39.44 20.24
CA PHE A 132 -9.02 39.13 20.71
C PHE A 132 -9.06 37.86 21.58
N PHE A 133 -8.39 36.79 21.14
CA PHE A 133 -8.33 35.54 21.92
C PHE A 133 -7.49 35.65 23.19
N LEU A 134 -6.37 36.38 23.16
CA LEU A 134 -5.57 36.66 24.36
C LEU A 134 -6.38 37.42 25.41
N MET A 135 -7.21 38.37 24.98
CA MET A 135 -8.11 39.14 25.86
C MET A 135 -9.23 38.28 26.45
N ILE A 136 -9.86 37.41 25.65
CA ILE A 136 -10.84 36.44 26.15
C ILE A 136 -10.19 35.55 27.23
N GLN A 137 -9.01 35.01 26.96
CA GLN A 137 -8.32 34.12 27.91
C GLN A 137 -7.92 34.86 29.19
N ARG A 138 -7.51 36.14 29.10
CA ARG A 138 -7.28 36.99 30.27
C ARG A 138 -8.55 37.13 31.12
N ARG A 139 -9.72 37.34 30.50
CA ARG A 139 -11.01 37.40 31.19
C ARG A 139 -11.35 36.06 31.87
N VAL A 140 -11.02 34.93 31.24
CA VAL A 140 -11.20 33.60 31.84
C VAL A 140 -10.32 33.44 33.09
N PHE A 141 -9.06 33.88 33.07
CA PHE A 141 -8.18 33.80 34.25
C PHE A 141 -8.68 34.62 35.44
N CYS A 142 -9.39 35.73 35.19
CA CYS A 142 -10.02 36.53 36.26
C CYS A 142 -11.39 35.99 36.72
N SER A 143 -11.92 34.93 36.09
CA SER A 143 -13.25 34.39 36.41
C SER A 143 -13.23 33.48 37.65
N TYR A 144 -14.32 33.48 38.41
CA TYR A 144 -14.50 32.54 39.53
C TYR A 144 -14.39 31.07 39.10
N ASN A 145 -14.87 30.73 37.89
CA ASN A 145 -14.78 29.38 37.34
C ASN A 145 -13.33 28.89 37.18
N PHE A 146 -12.37 29.79 37.02
CA PHE A 146 -10.96 29.42 36.94
C PHE A 146 -10.42 28.90 38.27
N PHE A 147 -10.91 29.39 39.42
CA PHE A 147 -10.51 28.85 40.72
C PHE A 147 -10.94 27.38 40.88
N HIS A 148 -12.13 27.00 40.37
CA HIS A 148 -12.54 25.60 40.36
C HIS A 148 -11.60 24.73 39.51
N ILE A 149 -11.11 25.25 38.38
CA ILE A 149 -10.13 24.56 37.52
C ILE A 149 -8.78 24.41 38.22
N VAL A 150 -8.29 25.45 38.89
CA VAL A 150 -7.05 25.41 39.67
C VAL A 150 -7.17 24.41 40.83
N ASN A 151 -8.30 24.42 41.53
CA ASN A 151 -8.58 23.50 42.62
C ASN A 151 -8.71 22.05 42.13
N ASP A 152 -9.22 21.83 40.92
CA ASP A 152 -9.19 20.52 40.27
C ASP A 152 -7.77 20.09 39.89
N ALA A 153 -6.95 21.00 39.36
CA ALA A 153 -5.55 20.75 39.03
C ALA A 153 -4.70 20.42 40.26
N LYS A 154 -4.91 21.12 41.40
CA LYS A 154 -4.25 20.81 42.69
C LYS A 154 -4.64 19.42 43.20
N ALA A 155 -5.93 19.08 43.16
CA ALA A 155 -6.41 17.75 43.56
C ALA A 155 -5.79 16.64 42.68
N GLN A 156 -5.66 16.91 41.38
CA GLN A 156 -4.99 16.01 40.44
C GLN A 156 -3.49 15.88 40.74
N HIS A 157 -2.81 16.97 41.12
CA HIS A 157 -1.40 16.95 41.49
C HIS A 157 -1.13 16.05 42.71
N VAL A 158 -2.01 16.10 43.73
CA VAL A 158 -1.93 15.20 44.90
C VAL A 158 -2.05 13.73 44.52
N LEU A 159 -2.86 13.42 43.50
CA LEU A 159 -3.09 12.07 42.99
C LEU A 159 -2.07 11.62 41.93
N SER A 160 -1.05 12.42 41.64
CA SER A 160 -0.09 12.15 40.56
C SER A 160 0.59 10.78 40.70
N ALA A 161 1.08 10.38 41.88
CA ALA A 161 1.69 9.05 42.04
C ALA A 161 0.68 7.88 42.03
N ARG A 162 -0.60 8.15 42.30
CA ARG A 162 -1.62 7.11 42.55
C ARG A 162 -2.00 6.34 41.28
N GLY A 163 -2.07 7.03 40.14
CA GLY A 163 -2.39 6.42 38.86
C GLY A 163 -1.34 5.40 38.40
N ALA A 164 -0.06 5.69 38.62
CA ALA A 164 1.05 4.77 38.35
C ALA A 164 0.98 3.51 39.22
N ASN A 165 0.71 3.65 40.53
CA ASN A 165 0.61 2.51 41.44
C ASN A 165 -0.52 1.54 41.07
N ILE A 166 -1.71 2.06 40.74
CA ILE A 166 -2.86 1.22 40.32
C ILE A 166 -2.50 0.46 39.04
N LEU A 167 -1.82 1.12 38.12
CA LEU A 167 -1.42 0.53 36.86
C LEU A 167 -0.39 -0.60 37.06
N ASP A 168 0.59 -0.41 37.95
CA ASP A 168 1.57 -1.43 38.30
C ASP A 168 0.91 -2.65 38.97
N GLU A 169 -0.08 -2.43 39.84
CA GLU A 169 -0.88 -3.50 40.45
C GLU A 169 -1.66 -4.31 39.40
N LEU A 170 -2.29 -3.62 38.43
CA LEU A 170 -3.00 -4.25 37.32
C LEU A 170 -2.04 -5.06 36.43
N TYR A 171 -0.84 -4.55 36.16
CA TYR A 171 0.18 -5.28 35.40
C TYR A 171 0.66 -6.51 36.16
N ALA A 172 0.98 -6.39 37.45
CA ALA A 172 1.40 -7.51 38.29
C ALA A 172 0.34 -8.62 38.35
N THR A 173 -0.93 -8.23 38.52
CA THR A 173 -2.08 -9.16 38.53
C THR A 173 -2.21 -9.89 37.20
N ARG A 174 -2.07 -9.17 36.08
CA ARG A 174 -2.11 -9.77 34.75
C ARG A 174 -0.96 -10.76 34.56
N ILE A 175 0.26 -10.38 34.92
CA ILE A 175 1.45 -11.23 34.81
C ILE A 175 1.28 -12.51 35.63
N LYS A 176 0.74 -12.41 36.84
CA LYS A 176 0.43 -13.58 37.68
C LYS A 176 -0.54 -14.54 36.99
N LYS A 177 -1.64 -14.01 36.46
CA LYS A 177 -2.64 -14.83 35.73
C LYS A 177 -2.02 -15.54 34.51
N MET A 178 -1.13 -14.88 33.77
CA MET A 178 -0.43 -15.50 32.65
C MET A 178 0.49 -16.64 33.09
N LYS A 179 1.26 -16.44 34.17
CA LYS A 179 2.14 -17.48 34.73
C LYS A 179 1.35 -18.72 35.11
N ASP A 180 0.21 -18.51 35.75
CA ASP A 180 -0.69 -19.60 36.12
C ASP A 180 -1.24 -20.31 34.88
N ASP A 181 -1.54 -19.56 33.81
CA ASP A 181 -2.00 -20.15 32.56
C ASP A 181 -0.92 -20.95 31.82
N GLU A 182 0.31 -20.44 31.72
CA GLU A 182 1.44 -21.14 31.11
C GLU A 182 1.80 -22.41 31.90
N ARG A 183 1.82 -22.33 33.24
CA ARG A 183 2.07 -23.50 34.10
C ARG A 183 1.05 -24.60 33.88
N LYS A 184 -0.24 -24.27 33.83
CA LYS A 184 -1.30 -25.23 33.53
C LYS A 184 -1.14 -25.88 32.14
N VAL A 185 -0.75 -25.10 31.12
CA VAL A 185 -0.49 -25.65 29.79
C VAL A 185 0.73 -26.57 29.79
N ARG A 186 1.82 -26.16 30.47
CA ARG A 186 3.03 -26.98 30.61
C ARG A 186 2.72 -28.31 31.31
N GLN A 187 1.98 -28.27 32.42
CA GLN A 187 1.52 -29.47 33.13
C GLN A 187 0.65 -30.37 32.25
N ALA A 188 -0.26 -29.80 31.45
CA ALA A 188 -1.07 -30.58 30.52
C ALA A 188 -0.22 -31.24 29.42
N VAL A 189 0.82 -30.56 28.92
CA VAL A 189 1.77 -31.13 27.95
C VAL A 189 2.57 -32.25 28.60
N GLU A 190 3.17 -32.04 29.78
CA GLU A 190 3.91 -33.06 30.53
C GLU A 190 3.04 -34.28 30.83
N THR A 191 1.77 -34.08 31.19
CA THR A 191 0.81 -35.17 31.41
C THR A 191 0.55 -35.96 30.13
N LYS A 192 0.37 -35.28 28.99
CA LYS A 192 0.20 -35.96 27.69
C LYS A 192 1.46 -36.72 27.28
N LEU A 193 2.61 -36.10 27.49
CA LEU A 193 3.91 -36.65 27.19
C LEU A 193 4.18 -37.94 27.99
N THR A 194 3.95 -37.90 29.31
CA THR A 194 4.08 -39.06 30.19
C THR A 194 3.10 -40.16 29.84
N LYS A 195 1.85 -39.81 29.46
CA LYS A 195 0.90 -40.78 28.89
C LYS A 195 1.43 -41.42 27.60
N LEU A 196 1.97 -40.63 26.66
CA LEU A 196 2.55 -41.15 25.42
C LEU A 196 3.74 -42.07 25.68
N VAL A 197 4.62 -41.71 26.60
CA VAL A 197 5.74 -42.57 27.04
C VAL A 197 5.23 -43.86 27.67
N ASN A 198 4.19 -43.80 28.52
CA ASN A 198 3.63 -44.99 29.14
C ASN A 198 2.91 -45.89 28.14
N ASN A 199 2.15 -45.32 27.20
CA ASN A 199 1.51 -46.05 26.12
C ASN A 199 2.56 -46.66 25.18
N GLN A 200 3.64 -45.93 24.87
CA GLN A 200 4.79 -46.48 24.17
C GLN A 200 5.36 -47.69 24.93
N LYS A 201 5.62 -47.57 26.24
CA LYS A 201 6.16 -48.69 27.06
C LYS A 201 5.21 -49.89 27.11
N LYS A 202 3.89 -49.68 27.09
CA LYS A 202 2.90 -50.76 27.03
C LYS A 202 2.88 -51.46 25.67
N LEU A 203 2.89 -50.69 24.59
CA LEU A 203 2.82 -51.19 23.20
C LEU A 203 4.15 -51.81 22.73
N GLN A 204 5.27 -51.27 23.18
CA GLN A 204 6.62 -51.73 22.89
C GLN A 204 7.06 -52.74 23.94
N GLY A 205 6.55 -53.97 23.86
CA GLY A 205 7.09 -55.10 24.63
C GLY A 205 8.60 -55.32 24.35
N ALA A 206 9.22 -56.29 25.05
CA ALA A 206 10.66 -56.59 24.94
C ALA A 206 11.18 -56.82 23.49
N TYR A 207 10.29 -57.15 22.56
CA TYR A 207 10.57 -57.35 21.13
C TYR A 207 10.96 -56.07 20.37
N TYR A 208 10.36 -54.91 20.70
CA TYR A 208 10.59 -53.65 19.96
C TYR A 208 11.98 -53.06 20.26
N LYS A 209 12.43 -53.15 21.52
CA LYS A 209 13.70 -52.58 22.01
C LYS A 209 14.94 -53.30 21.44
N ASN A 210 14.81 -54.57 21.08
CA ASN A 210 15.93 -55.40 20.62
C ASN A 210 16.06 -55.46 19.10
N ASN A 211 14.99 -55.18 18.34
CA ASN A 211 14.94 -55.45 16.89
C ASN A 211 14.99 -54.20 16.00
N ILE A 212 14.71 -53.00 16.54
CA ILE A 212 14.70 -51.76 15.75
C ILE A 212 15.98 -50.98 16.03
N VAL A 213 16.89 -51.01 15.07
CA VAL A 213 18.22 -50.39 15.18
C VAL A 213 18.35 -49.14 14.30
N THR A 214 17.48 -48.99 13.28
CA THR A 214 17.59 -47.90 12.30
C THR A 214 16.33 -47.03 12.25
N HIS A 215 16.51 -45.72 12.00
CA HIS A 215 15.44 -44.74 11.77
C HIS A 215 14.39 -45.23 10.75
N LYS A 216 14.84 -45.84 9.63
CA LYS A 216 13.93 -46.36 8.59
C LYS A 216 13.08 -47.55 9.06
N MET A 217 13.60 -48.35 10.01
CA MET A 217 12.82 -49.41 10.65
C MET A 217 11.81 -48.81 11.64
N ALA A 218 12.20 -47.80 12.42
CA ALA A 218 11.33 -47.13 13.39
C ALA A 218 10.14 -46.42 12.73
N ILE A 219 10.34 -45.69 11.62
CA ILE A 219 9.23 -45.03 10.90
C ILE A 219 8.25 -46.03 10.25
N ARG A 220 8.69 -47.26 10.00
CA ARG A 220 7.90 -48.30 9.31
C ARG A 220 7.44 -49.43 10.23
N SER A 221 7.74 -49.36 11.53
CA SER A 221 7.44 -50.41 12.51
C SER A 221 6.00 -50.40 13.01
N ALA A 222 5.21 -49.38 12.64
CA ALA A 222 3.82 -49.27 13.03
C ALA A 222 2.96 -50.36 12.39
N ASP A 223 2.06 -50.92 13.19
CA ASP A 223 1.16 -52.00 12.81
C ASP A 223 -0.19 -51.89 13.58
N TYR A 224 -1.14 -52.78 13.30
CA TYR A 224 -2.51 -52.73 13.82
C TYR A 224 -2.60 -52.65 15.35
N TYR A 225 -1.72 -53.34 16.08
CA TYR A 225 -1.71 -53.36 17.55
C TYR A 225 -1.56 -51.97 18.19
N MET A 226 -1.00 -50.99 17.47
CA MET A 226 -0.86 -49.62 17.97
C MET A 226 -2.20 -48.85 18.06
N PHE A 227 -3.30 -49.44 17.58
CA PHE A 227 -4.63 -48.81 17.51
C PHE A 227 -5.73 -49.62 18.21
N ASP A 228 -5.39 -50.69 18.92
CA ASP A 228 -6.37 -51.63 19.49
C ASP A 228 -6.92 -51.24 20.88
N ASP A 229 -6.28 -50.32 21.62
CA ASP A 229 -6.63 -49.94 23.01
C ASP A 229 -7.72 -48.85 23.18
N ASN A 230 -8.59 -48.61 22.19
CA ASN A 230 -9.27 -47.31 22.02
C ASN A 230 -10.69 -47.13 22.61
N GLU A 231 -11.27 -48.00 23.44
CA GLU A 231 -12.59 -47.69 24.04
C GLU A 231 -12.47 -46.89 25.36
N THR A 232 -11.57 -47.27 26.27
CA THR A 232 -11.37 -46.56 27.55
C THR A 232 -10.54 -45.28 27.40
N ASP A 233 -9.52 -45.29 26.52
CA ASP A 233 -8.66 -44.12 26.29
C ASP A 233 -9.40 -43.00 25.53
N VAL A 234 -10.40 -43.33 24.69
CA VAL A 234 -11.21 -42.33 23.96
C VAL A 234 -12.25 -41.68 24.88
N GLU A 235 -12.86 -42.41 25.83
CA GLU A 235 -13.74 -41.83 26.85
C GLU A 235 -12.99 -40.93 27.86
N GLU A 236 -11.79 -41.34 28.28
CA GLU A 236 -10.90 -40.49 29.09
C GLU A 236 -10.41 -39.26 28.32
N GLN A 237 -10.03 -39.41 27.04
CA GLN A 237 -9.71 -38.27 26.18
C GLN A 237 -10.90 -37.35 25.99
N ARG A 238 -12.14 -37.86 25.94
CA ARG A 238 -13.36 -37.05 25.82
C ARG A 238 -13.67 -36.27 27.08
N SER A 239 -13.59 -36.90 28.25
CA SER A 239 -13.81 -36.22 29.55
C SER A 239 -12.73 -35.17 29.84
N PHE A 240 -11.47 -35.47 29.48
CA PHE A 240 -10.37 -34.51 29.53
C PHE A 240 -10.56 -33.40 28.49
N LYS A 241 -11.03 -33.70 27.27
CA LYS A 241 -11.33 -32.73 26.21
C LYS A 241 -12.53 -31.85 26.56
N GLN A 242 -13.54 -32.36 27.28
CA GLN A 242 -14.66 -31.56 27.79
C GLN A 242 -14.19 -30.58 28.86
N ARG A 243 -13.32 -31.03 29.78
CA ARG A 243 -12.75 -30.19 30.84
C ARG A 243 -11.72 -29.18 30.28
N ASP A 244 -10.87 -29.62 29.34
CA ASP A 244 -9.95 -28.78 28.58
C ASP A 244 -10.72 -27.78 27.70
N GLU A 245 -11.80 -28.16 26.99
CA GLU A 245 -12.61 -27.25 26.17
C GLU A 245 -13.41 -26.28 27.03
N GLU A 246 -13.95 -26.68 28.18
CA GLU A 246 -14.55 -25.76 29.15
C GLU A 246 -13.52 -24.76 29.70
N ASP A 247 -12.31 -25.22 30.02
CA ASP A 247 -11.24 -24.35 30.50
C ASP A 247 -10.61 -23.51 29.37
N LEU A 248 -10.54 -24.02 28.14
CA LEU A 248 -10.10 -23.31 26.95
C LEU A 248 -11.14 -22.29 26.50
N THR A 249 -12.44 -22.59 26.62
CA THR A 249 -13.53 -21.65 26.32
C THR A 249 -13.58 -20.55 27.37
N LYS A 250 -13.36 -20.88 28.67
CA LYS A 250 -13.14 -19.89 29.73
C LYS A 250 -11.88 -19.04 29.51
N ARG A 251 -10.75 -19.62 29.07
CA ARG A 251 -9.50 -18.92 28.70
C ARG A 251 -9.65 -18.06 27.44
N LYS A 252 -10.28 -18.58 26.39
CA LYS A 252 -10.53 -17.89 25.11
C LYS A 252 -11.58 -16.79 25.24
N ARG A 253 -12.47 -16.83 26.25
CA ARG A 253 -13.34 -15.70 26.59
C ARG A 253 -12.52 -14.44 26.91
N GLY A 254 -11.25 -14.59 27.35
CA GLY A 254 -10.30 -13.50 27.60
C GLY A 254 -9.25 -13.21 26.52
N ARG A 255 -9.05 -14.08 25.51
CA ARG A 255 -8.06 -13.92 24.41
C ARG A 255 -8.70 -14.16 23.03
N ARG A 256 -9.70 -13.35 22.66
CA ARG A 256 -10.25 -13.38 21.29
C ARG A 256 -9.53 -12.38 20.40
N ASN A 257 -9.29 -12.78 19.15
CA ASN A 257 -8.83 -11.85 18.11
C ASN A 257 -9.86 -10.74 17.94
N LEU A 258 -9.35 -9.52 17.76
CA LEU A 258 -10.12 -8.28 17.71
C LEU A 258 -11.30 -8.35 16.73
N ILE A 259 -11.04 -8.88 15.53
CA ILE A 259 -12.01 -9.05 14.44
C ILE A 259 -13.07 -10.10 14.79
N SER A 260 -12.69 -11.23 15.40
CA SER A 260 -13.65 -12.26 15.81
C SER A 260 -14.54 -11.79 16.96
N LEU A 261 -14.01 -10.96 17.86
CA LEU A 261 -14.78 -10.39 18.97
C LEU A 261 -15.78 -9.34 18.46
N PHE A 262 -15.41 -8.57 17.45
CA PHE A 262 -16.34 -7.66 16.77
C PHE A 262 -17.41 -8.45 15.99
N GLY A 263 -17.02 -9.48 15.23
CA GLY A 263 -17.94 -10.34 14.50
C GLY A 263 -18.98 -11.03 15.39
N ASP A 264 -18.54 -11.67 16.48
CA ASP A 264 -19.43 -12.28 17.49
C ASP A 264 -20.40 -11.24 18.10
N MET A 265 -19.93 -10.01 18.31
CA MET A 265 -20.71 -8.95 18.93
C MET A 265 -21.75 -8.41 17.98
N VAL A 266 -21.37 -8.10 16.74
CA VAL A 266 -22.28 -7.73 15.66
C VAL A 266 -23.32 -8.82 15.49
N ASP A 267 -22.93 -10.09 15.42
CA ASP A 267 -23.85 -11.21 15.30
C ASP A 267 -24.80 -11.33 16.51
N SER A 268 -24.29 -11.23 17.75
CA SER A 268 -25.13 -11.28 18.95
C SER A 268 -26.11 -10.10 19.06
N ASN A 269 -25.67 -8.90 18.72
CA ASN A 269 -26.48 -7.68 18.73
C ASN A 269 -27.46 -7.67 17.56
N MET A 270 -27.08 -8.21 16.40
CA MET A 270 -27.96 -8.43 15.26
C MET A 270 -29.05 -9.45 15.60
N ARG A 271 -28.70 -10.59 16.22
CA ARG A 271 -29.70 -11.57 16.71
C ARG A 271 -30.64 -10.95 17.73
N THR A 272 -30.11 -10.13 18.65
CA THR A 272 -30.92 -9.45 19.67
C THR A 272 -31.83 -8.38 19.06
N ALA A 273 -31.34 -7.61 18.08
CA ALA A 273 -32.12 -6.63 17.35
C ALA A 273 -33.19 -7.27 16.48
N VAL A 274 -32.86 -8.38 15.79
CA VAL A 274 -33.81 -9.20 15.03
C VAL A 274 -34.85 -9.80 15.97
N LYS A 275 -34.46 -10.37 17.11
CA LYS A 275 -35.39 -10.91 18.11
C LYS A 275 -36.29 -9.82 18.71
N LYS A 276 -35.74 -8.63 19.00
CA LYS A 276 -36.49 -7.47 19.45
C LYS A 276 -37.46 -7.02 18.36
N TYR A 277 -37.04 -6.95 17.10
CA TYR A 277 -37.88 -6.66 15.94
C TYR A 277 -39.06 -7.65 15.83
N TRP A 278 -38.78 -8.96 15.87
CA TRP A 278 -39.82 -10.00 15.85
C TRP A 278 -40.76 -9.94 17.06
N ASN A 279 -40.26 -9.54 18.23
CA ASN A 279 -41.08 -9.33 19.43
C ASN A 279 -41.85 -7.98 19.44
N THR A 280 -41.46 -7.02 18.60
CA THR A 280 -42.14 -5.72 18.43
C THR A 280 -43.10 -5.75 17.25
N ALA A 281 -43.10 -6.82 16.44
CA ALA A 281 -44.18 -7.07 15.51
C ALA A 281 -45.48 -7.18 16.33
N PRO A 282 -46.53 -6.40 16.01
CA PRO A 282 -47.75 -6.43 16.77
C PRO A 282 -48.28 -7.86 16.79
N ASN A 283 -48.62 -8.34 17.99
CA ASN A 283 -49.29 -9.62 18.19
C ASN A 283 -50.46 -9.69 17.21
N ARG A 284 -50.32 -10.48 16.12
CA ARG A 284 -51.41 -10.79 15.19
C ARG A 284 -52.40 -11.71 15.92
N LYS A 285 -53.16 -11.15 16.84
CA LYS A 285 -54.41 -11.73 17.33
C LYS A 285 -55.53 -10.87 16.77
N GLY A 286 -56.14 -11.33 15.70
CA GLY A 286 -57.34 -10.73 15.12
C GLY A 286 -57.14 -9.94 13.83
N VAL A 287 -56.62 -10.58 12.77
CA VAL A 287 -57.00 -10.19 11.40
C VAL A 287 -57.28 -11.48 10.64
N THR A 288 -58.53 -11.60 10.23
CA THR A 288 -59.08 -12.67 9.41
C THR A 288 -58.29 -12.85 8.12
N GLN A 289 -58.09 -14.13 7.81
CA GLN A 289 -57.57 -14.73 6.60
C GLN A 289 -58.27 -14.17 5.34
N ARG A 290 -57.65 -13.19 4.69
CA ARG A 290 -57.72 -12.89 3.24
C ARG A 290 -56.58 -11.90 2.92
N ASP A 291 -56.00 -12.04 1.73
CA ASP A 291 -54.84 -11.31 1.19
C ASP A 291 -53.45 -11.86 1.56
N GLU A 292 -53.22 -13.15 1.28
CA GLU A 292 -51.92 -13.57 0.77
C GLU A 292 -51.84 -13.17 -0.72
N GLY A 293 -50.93 -12.25 -1.09
CA GLY A 293 -50.52 -12.13 -2.50
C GLY A 293 -50.35 -10.75 -3.15
N GLY A 294 -50.43 -9.63 -2.43
CA GLY A 294 -50.07 -8.32 -3.01
C GLY A 294 -48.57 -8.03 -2.90
N PRO A 295 -47.81 -7.75 -3.98
CA PRO A 295 -46.44 -7.26 -3.85
C PRO A 295 -46.49 -5.88 -3.19
N TYR A 296 -45.88 -5.75 -2.01
CA TYR A 296 -45.67 -4.45 -1.35
C TYR A 296 -45.24 -3.40 -2.39
N GLY A 297 -45.86 -2.22 -2.32
CA GLY A 297 -45.53 -1.12 -3.23
C GLY A 297 -44.03 -0.82 -3.18
N PHE A 298 -43.44 -0.42 -4.31
CA PHE A 298 -42.00 -0.11 -4.38
C PHE A 298 -41.58 0.89 -3.29
N ALA A 299 -42.42 1.91 -3.02
CA ALA A 299 -42.20 2.90 -1.97
C ALA A 299 -42.16 2.29 -0.56
N GLU A 300 -43.05 1.35 -0.22
CA GLU A 300 -43.01 0.66 1.08
C GLU A 300 -41.77 -0.22 1.20
N ARG A 301 -41.40 -0.96 0.15
CA ARG A 301 -40.15 -1.74 0.13
C ARG A 301 -38.93 -0.86 0.36
N VAL A 302 -38.90 0.34 -0.24
CA VAL A 302 -37.83 1.32 -0.05
C VAL A 302 -37.82 1.86 1.39
N ILE A 303 -38.97 2.22 1.96
CA ILE A 303 -39.08 2.67 3.36
C ILE A 303 -38.64 1.57 4.33
N TYR A 304 -39.05 0.32 4.11
CA TYR A 304 -38.62 -0.82 4.91
C TYR A 304 -37.12 -1.09 4.77
N PHE A 305 -36.57 -0.96 3.56
CA PHE A 305 -35.14 -1.07 3.31
C PHE A 305 -34.35 0.01 4.06
N PHE A 306 -34.80 1.28 4.04
CA PHE A 306 -34.16 2.35 4.81
C PHE A 306 -34.28 2.15 6.33
N LYS A 307 -35.43 1.68 6.84
CA LYS A 307 -35.58 1.31 8.26
C LYS A 307 -34.65 0.15 8.65
N PHE A 308 -34.48 -0.83 7.77
CA PHE A 308 -33.53 -1.92 7.98
C PHE A 308 -32.08 -1.43 7.96
N ILE A 309 -31.69 -0.57 7.00
CA ILE A 309 -30.37 0.05 6.96
C ILE A 309 -30.11 0.85 8.24
N TRP A 310 -31.07 1.67 8.68
CA TRP A 310 -30.94 2.44 9.91
C TRP A 310 -30.78 1.56 11.14
N ALA A 311 -31.58 0.50 11.26
CA ALA A 311 -31.45 -0.48 12.35
C ALA A 311 -30.10 -1.22 12.31
N ALA A 312 -29.62 -1.59 11.11
CA ALA A 312 -28.31 -2.20 10.93
C ALA A 312 -27.18 -1.23 11.32
N MET A 313 -27.27 0.04 10.94
CA MET A 313 -26.32 1.08 11.34
C MET A 313 -26.32 1.30 12.85
N ASP A 314 -27.49 1.35 13.51
CA ASP A 314 -27.58 1.51 14.97
C ASP A 314 -26.96 0.31 15.70
N VAL A 315 -27.23 -0.91 15.25
CA VAL A 315 -26.58 -2.15 15.76
C VAL A 315 -25.07 -2.10 15.57
N LEU A 316 -24.59 -1.62 14.42
CA LEU A 316 -23.16 -1.46 14.16
C LEU A 316 -22.54 -0.40 15.08
N ILE A 317 -23.20 0.73 15.31
CA ILE A 317 -22.75 1.80 16.21
C ILE A 317 -22.67 1.27 17.65
N VAL A 318 -23.71 0.60 18.14
CA VAL A 318 -23.73 0.02 19.49
C VAL A 318 -22.63 -1.04 19.63
N SER A 319 -22.51 -1.95 18.66
CA SER A 319 -21.46 -2.97 18.66
C SER A 319 -20.07 -2.36 18.61
N ALA A 320 -19.87 -1.29 17.84
CA ALA A 320 -18.63 -0.52 17.84
C ALA A 320 -18.38 0.10 19.22
N THR A 321 -19.36 0.75 19.85
CA THR A 321 -19.17 1.34 21.20
C THR A 321 -18.78 0.32 22.26
N GLU A 322 -19.43 -0.84 22.29
CA GLU A 322 -19.10 -1.92 23.23
C GLU A 322 -17.74 -2.56 22.94
N PHE A 323 -17.38 -2.68 21.66
CA PHE A 323 -16.08 -3.14 21.23
C PHE A 323 -14.96 -2.19 21.70
N LEU A 324 -15.13 -0.90 21.43
CA LEU A 324 -14.20 0.15 21.84
C LEU A 324 -14.07 0.21 23.37
N GLY A 325 -15.19 0.14 24.10
CA GLY A 325 -15.21 0.12 25.56
C GLY A 325 -14.52 -1.10 26.17
N ARG A 326 -14.68 -2.29 25.57
CA ARG A 326 -13.90 -3.48 25.98
C ARG A 326 -12.41 -3.31 25.74
N TYR A 327 -12.03 -2.69 24.63
CA TYR A 327 -10.64 -2.42 24.31
C TYR A 327 -10.00 -1.41 25.27
N THR A 328 -10.74 -0.40 25.74
CA THR A 328 -10.27 0.64 26.68
C THR A 328 -10.51 0.34 28.15
N MET A 329 -11.08 -0.83 28.49
CA MET A 329 -11.50 -1.19 29.84
C MET A 329 -10.45 -0.90 30.93
N THR A 330 -9.17 -1.19 30.66
CA THR A 330 -8.08 -0.94 31.64
C THR A 330 -7.93 0.55 31.95
N TYR A 331 -8.00 1.41 30.93
CA TYR A 331 -7.94 2.86 31.11
C TYR A 331 -9.18 3.41 31.80
N ASP A 332 -10.37 2.96 31.37
CA ASP A 332 -11.64 3.39 31.98
C ASP A 332 -11.69 3.03 33.48
N MET A 333 -11.26 1.82 33.86
CA MET A 333 -11.16 1.41 35.28
C MET A 333 -10.25 2.35 36.09
N VAL A 334 -9.05 2.65 35.59
CA VAL A 334 -8.10 3.54 36.28
C VAL A 334 -8.67 4.95 36.37
N ARG A 335 -9.24 5.47 35.28
CA ARG A 335 -9.84 6.81 35.24
C ARG A 335 -11.00 6.94 36.22
N ASP A 336 -11.88 5.93 36.29
CA ASP A 336 -13.07 5.96 37.14
C ASP A 336 -12.68 5.87 38.63
N VAL A 337 -11.66 5.06 38.97
CA VAL A 337 -11.08 5.03 40.32
C VAL A 337 -10.45 6.39 40.69
N LEU A 338 -9.62 6.96 39.82
CA LEU A 338 -9.01 8.28 40.05
C LEU A 338 -10.04 9.39 40.17
N ASN A 339 -11.11 9.37 39.37
CA ASN A 339 -12.21 10.33 39.48
C ASN A 339 -12.93 10.22 40.83
N LYS A 340 -13.16 8.99 41.29
CA LYS A 340 -13.77 8.72 42.60
C LYS A 340 -12.87 9.19 43.75
N GLU A 341 -11.57 8.86 43.72
CA GLU A 341 -10.60 9.31 44.73
C GLU A 341 -10.39 10.83 44.72
N ARG A 342 -10.35 11.45 43.53
CA ARG A 342 -10.28 12.92 43.38
C ARG A 342 -11.49 13.61 43.99
N ARG A 343 -12.67 13.02 43.83
CA ARG A 343 -13.89 13.53 44.43
C ARG A 343 -13.85 13.41 45.96
N GLN A 344 -13.43 12.25 46.47
CA GLN A 344 -13.25 12.05 47.91
C GLN A 344 -12.29 13.08 48.51
N LEU A 345 -11.16 13.34 47.83
CA LEU A 345 -10.21 14.37 48.24
C LEU A 345 -10.88 15.75 48.37
N LYS A 346 -11.67 16.15 47.37
CA LYS A 346 -12.36 17.45 47.37
C LYS A 346 -13.43 17.61 48.44
N GLU A 347 -14.13 16.53 48.79
CA GLU A 347 -15.24 16.55 49.74
C GLU A 347 -14.79 16.31 51.18
N GLN A 348 -13.67 15.62 51.41
CA GLN A 348 -13.27 15.10 52.72
C GLN A 348 -11.98 15.69 53.29
N THR A 349 -11.18 16.43 52.52
CA THR A 349 -9.85 16.88 52.98
C THR A 349 -9.57 18.34 52.64
N ASP A 350 -8.75 18.99 53.47
CA ASP A 350 -8.21 20.33 53.22
C ASP A 350 -7.02 20.28 52.25
N TYR A 351 -7.24 19.72 51.06
CA TYR A 351 -6.17 19.46 50.09
C TYR A 351 -5.55 20.72 49.49
N ASP A 352 -6.20 21.89 49.62
CA ASP A 352 -5.70 23.18 49.13
C ASP A 352 -4.52 23.72 49.99
N VAL A 353 -4.37 23.21 51.21
CA VAL A 353 -3.31 23.63 52.13
C VAL A 353 -1.97 23.01 51.72
N GLY A 354 -1.02 23.85 51.34
CA GLY A 354 0.30 23.44 50.85
C GLY A 354 1.37 24.53 50.99
N VAL A 355 2.64 24.14 50.90
CA VAL A 355 3.79 25.05 50.99
C VAL A 355 4.17 25.51 49.59
N ARG A 356 4.54 26.79 49.43
CA ARG A 356 5.06 27.30 48.16
C ARG A 356 6.58 27.40 48.19
N VAL A 357 7.27 26.64 47.34
CA VAL A 357 8.73 26.69 47.18
C VAL A 357 9.03 27.31 45.81
N GLU A 358 9.78 28.42 45.77
CA GLU A 358 10.09 29.16 44.53
C GLU A 358 8.86 29.52 43.66
N GLY A 359 7.72 29.78 44.29
CA GLY A 359 6.45 30.09 43.61
C GLY A 359 5.63 28.89 43.16
N TRP A 360 6.11 27.66 43.34
CA TRP A 360 5.40 26.41 43.05
C TRP A 360 4.63 25.92 44.28
N TRP A 361 3.37 25.52 44.11
CA TRP A 361 2.58 24.93 45.20
C TRP A 361 2.90 23.43 45.36
N LEU A 362 3.27 23.00 46.57
CA LEU A 362 3.44 21.60 46.95
C LEU A 362 2.42 21.21 48.04
N PRO A 363 1.85 19.99 47.97
CA PRO A 363 0.87 19.54 48.96
C PRO A 363 1.53 19.29 50.32
N ARG A 364 0.78 19.50 51.40
CA ARG A 364 1.24 19.29 52.79
C ARG A 364 1.53 17.83 53.15
N ALA A 365 0.83 16.89 52.51
CA ALA A 365 0.98 15.45 52.74
C ALA A 365 0.57 14.65 51.49
N SER A 366 0.91 13.35 51.48
CA SER A 366 0.44 12.42 50.44
C SER A 366 -1.09 12.19 50.55
N PHE A 367 -1.69 11.67 49.48
CA PHE A 367 -3.13 11.33 49.45
C PHE A 367 -3.58 10.49 50.64
N GLU A 368 -2.85 9.43 50.96
CA GLU A 368 -3.16 8.54 52.09
C GLU A 368 -3.04 9.26 53.44
N GLY A 369 -2.03 10.12 53.58
CA GLY A 369 -1.87 10.97 54.75
C GLY A 369 -3.03 11.97 54.94
N LEU A 370 -3.54 12.55 53.84
CA LEU A 370 -4.66 13.49 53.88
C LEU A 370 -5.98 12.81 54.22
N ILE A 371 -6.25 11.63 53.66
CA ILE A 371 -7.47 10.88 53.98
C ILE A 371 -7.43 10.36 55.42
N LYS A 372 -6.29 9.82 55.87
CA LYS A 372 -6.16 9.28 57.24
C LYS A 372 -6.36 10.37 58.30
N ASN A 373 -5.93 11.59 58.01
CA ASN A 373 -6.02 12.74 58.91
C ASN A 373 -7.29 13.59 58.66
N SER A 374 -8.22 13.14 57.82
CA SER A 374 -9.45 13.88 57.52
C SER A 374 -10.39 13.95 58.73
N LYS A 375 -10.85 15.16 59.05
CA LYS A 375 -11.84 15.41 60.12
C LYS A 375 -13.28 15.54 59.56
N LEU A 376 -13.44 15.55 58.24
CA LEU A 376 -14.73 15.74 57.56
C LEU A 376 -15.51 14.43 57.43
N PRO A 377 -16.84 14.44 57.66
CA PRO A 377 -17.66 13.24 57.57
C PRO A 377 -17.79 12.72 56.13
N ARG A 378 -17.79 11.38 55.97
CA ARG A 378 -17.99 10.75 54.66
C ARG A 378 -19.41 11.06 54.13
N PRO A 379 -19.57 11.39 52.84
CA PRO A 379 -20.88 11.63 52.24
C PRO A 379 -21.74 10.35 52.27
N ARG A 380 -23.00 10.47 52.73
CA ARG A 380 -23.94 9.33 52.88
C ARG A 380 -24.44 8.74 51.57
N ARG A 381 -24.41 9.50 50.45
CA ARG A 381 -24.76 9.03 49.10
C ARG A 381 -23.86 9.70 48.06
N PRO A 382 -23.31 8.96 47.09
CA PRO A 382 -22.75 9.58 45.90
C PRO A 382 -23.91 10.21 45.12
N PRO A 383 -23.84 11.47 44.68
CA PRO A 383 -24.87 12.04 43.81
C PRO A 383 -24.87 11.32 42.46
N LYS A 384 -26.07 11.20 41.88
CA LYS A 384 -26.33 10.53 40.61
C LYS A 384 -25.62 11.32 39.50
N GLU A 385 -24.55 10.75 38.94
CA GLU A 385 -23.98 11.27 37.70
C GLU A 385 -25.07 11.24 36.60
N MET A 386 -25.07 12.21 35.69
CA MET A 386 -25.83 12.06 34.45
C MET A 386 -25.31 10.80 33.77
N SER A 387 -26.12 9.74 33.80
CA SER A 387 -25.64 8.40 33.50
C SER A 387 -25.18 8.38 32.05
N SER A 388 -24.00 7.82 31.79
CA SER A 388 -23.49 7.64 30.44
C SER A 388 -24.45 6.82 29.55
N THR A 389 -25.39 6.10 30.17
CA THR A 389 -26.49 5.38 29.52
C THR A 389 -27.50 6.30 28.83
N ASP A 390 -27.61 7.56 29.23
CA ASP A 390 -28.68 8.45 28.78
C ASP A 390 -28.29 9.25 27.52
N LEU A 391 -27.02 9.17 27.10
CA LEU A 391 -26.55 9.83 25.88
C LEU A 391 -27.00 9.09 24.60
N PRO A 392 -27.28 9.82 23.50
CA PRO A 392 -27.52 9.22 22.19
C PRO A 392 -26.37 8.31 21.73
N ALA A 393 -26.68 7.29 20.92
CA ALA A 393 -25.71 6.29 20.47
C ALA A 393 -24.48 6.90 19.78
N ILE A 394 -24.68 7.92 18.94
CA ILE A 394 -23.59 8.66 18.26
C ILE A 394 -22.68 9.36 19.27
N MET A 395 -23.24 9.98 20.31
CA MET A 395 -22.46 10.67 21.34
C MET A 395 -21.67 9.68 22.22
N LYS A 396 -22.22 8.48 22.47
CA LYS A 396 -21.49 7.38 23.11
C LYS A 396 -20.32 6.92 22.24
N LEU A 397 -20.49 6.82 20.92
CA LEU A 397 -19.42 6.50 19.98
C LEU A 397 -18.33 7.57 19.99
N MET A 398 -18.69 8.85 19.92
CA MET A 398 -17.73 9.95 20.00
C MET A 398 -16.95 9.94 21.31
N LYS A 399 -17.62 9.68 22.44
CA LYS A 399 -16.96 9.53 23.75
C LYS A 399 -16.00 8.33 23.74
N ALA A 400 -16.41 7.18 23.20
CA ALA A 400 -15.55 5.99 23.12
C ALA A 400 -14.34 6.22 22.21
N LEU A 401 -14.51 6.89 21.07
CA LEU A 401 -13.43 7.28 20.16
C LEU A 401 -12.43 8.21 20.86
N TRP A 402 -12.91 9.22 21.57
CA TRP A 402 -12.05 10.10 22.35
C TRP A 402 -11.26 9.35 23.42
N VAL A 403 -11.91 8.45 24.16
CA VAL A 403 -11.27 7.62 25.19
C VAL A 403 -10.18 6.73 24.58
N ILE A 404 -10.37 6.18 23.39
CA ILE A 404 -9.32 5.42 22.68
C ILE A 404 -8.13 6.28 22.32
N ILE A 405 -8.38 7.45 21.73
CA ILE A 405 -7.32 8.39 21.34
C ILE A 405 -6.46 8.74 22.55
N VAL A 406 -7.08 8.94 23.72
CA VAL A 406 -6.36 9.23 24.97
C VAL A 406 -5.65 7.99 25.53
N ALA A 407 -6.35 6.85 25.61
CA ALA A 407 -5.83 5.61 26.19
C ALA A 407 -4.65 5.01 25.40
N ARG A 408 -4.63 5.21 24.08
CA ARG A 408 -3.57 4.79 23.15
C ARG A 408 -2.90 5.97 22.46
N SER A 409 -2.72 7.05 23.21
CA SER A 409 -2.07 8.28 22.72
C SER A 409 -0.60 8.06 22.34
N ASP A 410 0.06 7.04 22.89
CA ASP A 410 1.40 6.60 22.47
C ASP A 410 1.42 6.14 20.99
N LEU A 411 0.49 5.24 20.62
CA LEU A 411 0.33 4.76 19.24
C LEU A 411 -0.07 5.89 18.29
N LEU A 412 -0.96 6.81 18.73
CA LEU A 412 -1.34 7.98 17.94
C LEU A 412 -0.12 8.82 17.56
N CYS A 413 0.75 9.14 18.54
CA CYS A 413 1.99 9.88 18.29
C CYS A 413 2.86 9.18 17.25
N TYR A 414 3.05 7.86 17.39
CA TYR A 414 3.86 7.08 16.47
C TYR A 414 3.28 7.05 15.06
N VAL A 415 1.96 6.89 14.91
CA VAL A 415 1.29 6.94 13.61
C VAL A 415 1.43 8.32 12.96
N CYS A 416 1.25 9.42 13.71
CA CYS A 416 1.45 10.76 13.17
C CYS A 416 2.88 11.00 12.68
N VAL A 417 3.89 10.52 13.43
CA VAL A 417 5.31 10.59 13.04
C VAL A 417 5.58 9.83 11.74
N ILE A 418 5.07 8.61 11.65
CA ILE A 418 5.24 7.75 10.48
C ILE A 418 4.52 8.33 9.27
N MET A 419 3.29 8.82 9.44
CA MET A 419 2.53 9.49 8.38
C MET A 419 3.22 10.77 7.90
N ASN A 420 3.84 11.54 8.80
CA ASN A 420 4.66 12.67 8.41
C ASN A 420 5.82 12.24 7.50
N GLN A 421 6.54 11.19 7.91
CA GLN A 421 7.63 10.62 7.13
C GLN A 421 7.18 10.11 5.75
N ILE A 422 6.03 9.45 5.67
CA ILE A 422 5.45 8.94 4.41
C ILE A 422 5.07 10.08 3.46
N MET A 423 4.41 11.12 3.99
CA MET A 423 3.80 12.16 3.16
C MET A 423 4.81 13.21 2.72
N GLN A 424 5.74 13.59 3.60
CA GLN A 424 6.74 14.61 3.28
C GLN A 424 8.01 14.02 2.68
N CYS A 425 8.36 12.75 3.00
CA CYS A 425 9.56 12.05 2.54
C CYS A 425 10.81 12.94 2.59
N GLN A 426 11.14 13.46 3.78
CA GLN A 426 12.27 14.36 4.00
C GLN A 426 13.36 13.69 4.85
N LEU A 427 14.61 14.07 4.64
CA LEU A 427 15.71 13.58 5.47
C LEU A 427 15.58 14.07 6.92
N ILE A 428 15.13 15.32 7.11
CA ILE A 428 14.99 15.92 8.44
C ILE A 428 13.93 15.23 9.30
N THR A 429 13.00 14.48 8.71
CA THR A 429 11.97 13.76 9.46
C THR A 429 12.40 12.33 9.83
N ILE A 430 13.48 11.80 9.23
CA ILE A 430 13.98 10.43 9.47
C ILE A 430 14.42 10.20 10.93
N PRO A 431 15.15 11.11 11.59
CA PRO A 431 15.54 10.87 12.99
C PRO A 431 14.33 10.65 13.91
N LEU A 432 13.21 11.31 13.61
CA LEU A 432 11.95 11.14 14.35
C LEU A 432 11.38 9.73 14.17
N SER A 433 11.32 9.22 12.93
CA SER A 433 10.82 7.87 12.65
C SER A 433 11.76 6.79 13.21
N ILE A 434 13.08 6.95 13.07
CA ILE A 434 14.08 6.04 13.64
C ILE A 434 13.93 5.97 15.16
N MET A 435 13.76 7.11 15.84
CA MET A 435 13.59 7.13 17.29
C MET A 435 12.32 6.40 17.73
N VAL A 436 11.24 6.46 16.94
CA VAL A 436 10.01 5.69 17.20
C VAL A 436 10.25 4.18 17.08
N TYR A 437 10.91 3.71 16.02
CA TYR A 437 11.16 2.28 15.82
C TYR A 437 12.18 1.69 16.80
N LEU A 438 13.30 2.40 17.03
CA LEU A 438 14.43 1.87 17.80
C LEU A 438 14.39 2.19 19.29
N TRP A 439 13.62 3.19 19.73
CA TRP A 439 13.55 3.56 21.15
C TRP A 439 12.13 3.55 21.68
N GLY A 440 11.20 4.26 21.02
CA GLY A 440 9.81 4.38 21.46
C GLY A 440 9.13 3.02 21.61
N MET A 441 9.06 2.25 20.52
CA MET A 441 8.36 0.96 20.50
C MET A 441 9.08 -0.18 21.20
N LEU A 442 10.41 -0.16 21.27
CA LEU A 442 11.18 -1.20 21.94
C LEU A 442 11.19 -1.06 23.47
N SER A 443 10.87 0.13 23.99
CA SER A 443 10.84 0.36 25.44
C SER A 443 9.77 -0.47 26.17
N ASN A 444 10.16 -1.08 27.28
CA ASN A 444 9.30 -1.94 28.11
C ASN A 444 9.32 -1.45 29.57
N PRO A 445 8.17 -1.22 30.23
CA PRO A 445 6.79 -1.33 29.74
C PRO A 445 6.31 -0.13 28.91
N ARG A 446 6.97 1.03 29.02
CA ARG A 446 6.61 2.29 28.34
C ARG A 446 7.85 3.13 28.04
N PRO A 447 7.77 4.05 27.05
CA PRO A 447 8.85 5.00 26.76
C PRO A 447 9.12 5.91 27.94
N SER A 448 10.40 6.25 28.12
CA SER A 448 10.84 7.15 29.18
C SER A 448 10.35 8.58 28.93
N LYS A 449 10.30 9.38 30.00
CA LYS A 449 10.06 10.82 29.90
C LYS A 449 11.09 11.53 29.01
N THR A 450 12.35 11.08 29.04
CA THR A 450 13.43 11.64 28.22
C THR A 450 13.17 11.47 26.73
N PHE A 451 12.64 10.31 26.30
CA PHE A 451 12.21 10.09 24.93
C PHE A 451 11.20 11.15 24.48
N TRP A 452 10.16 11.40 25.27
CA TRP A 452 9.13 12.39 24.93
C TRP A 452 9.63 13.83 24.95
N ILE A 453 10.54 14.17 25.87
CA ILE A 453 11.16 15.51 25.90
C ILE A 453 11.98 15.74 24.62
N ILE A 454 12.78 14.76 24.21
CA ILE A 454 13.59 14.85 22.98
C ILE A 454 12.68 14.91 21.75
N MET A 455 11.60 14.12 21.70
CA MET A 455 10.58 14.19 20.64
C MET A 455 10.00 15.61 20.50
N ILE A 456 9.56 16.22 21.61
CA ILE A 456 8.97 17.57 21.59
C ILE A 456 9.99 18.58 21.07
N GLY A 457 11.19 18.61 21.68
CA GLY A 457 12.23 19.55 21.29
C GLY A 457 12.66 19.40 19.83
N TYR A 458 12.70 18.17 19.31
CA TYR A 458 13.02 17.93 17.91
C TYR A 458 11.93 18.42 16.96
N VAL A 459 10.66 18.17 17.25
CA VAL A 459 9.54 18.65 16.42
C VAL A 459 9.48 20.18 16.42
N GLU A 460 9.66 20.82 17.58
CA GLU A 460 9.73 22.28 17.69
C GLU A 460 10.91 22.85 16.88
N LEU A 461 12.08 22.21 16.93
CA LEU A 461 13.25 22.57 16.13
C LEU A 461 12.98 22.43 14.62
N VAL A 462 12.33 21.35 14.18
CA VAL A 462 11.99 21.13 12.76
C VAL A 462 11.02 22.19 12.26
N ILE A 463 9.97 22.52 13.03
CA ILE A 463 9.02 23.58 12.66
C ILE A 463 9.74 24.92 12.53
N LEU A 464 10.60 25.25 13.49
CA LEU A 464 11.38 26.49 13.49
C LEU A 464 12.33 26.53 12.29
N LEU A 465 13.05 25.45 12.00
CA LEU A 465 13.95 25.37 10.86
C LEU A 465 13.19 25.49 9.54
N LYS A 466 12.07 24.79 9.36
CA LYS A 466 11.23 24.90 8.17
C LYS A 466 10.67 26.32 7.99
N CYS A 467 10.33 27.00 9.08
CA CYS A 467 9.89 28.40 9.06
C CYS A 467 11.02 29.33 8.60
N ILE A 468 12.26 29.13 9.07
CA ILE A 468 13.43 29.91 8.64
C ILE A 468 13.73 29.65 7.16
N PHE A 469 13.64 28.40 6.71
CA PHE A 469 13.89 28.05 5.31
C PHE A 469 12.75 28.43 4.36
N GLN A 470 11.62 29.02 4.83
CA GLN A 470 10.66 29.65 3.92
C GLN A 470 11.17 30.98 3.35
N PHE A 471 12.19 31.61 3.96
CA PHE A 471 12.74 32.85 3.44
C PHE A 471 13.51 32.60 2.13
N GLU A 472 13.26 33.45 1.13
CA GLU A 472 13.92 33.36 -0.18
C GLU A 472 15.44 33.56 -0.09
N MET A 473 15.94 34.30 0.91
CA MET A 473 17.38 34.52 1.17
C MET A 473 18.17 33.22 1.42
N MET A 474 17.49 32.12 1.73
CA MET A 474 18.15 30.87 2.09
C MET A 474 18.68 30.13 0.84
N PRO A 475 19.88 29.52 0.92
CA PRO A 475 20.50 28.84 -0.21
C PRO A 475 19.62 27.70 -0.73
N GLY A 476 19.27 27.77 -2.02
CA GLY A 476 18.36 26.82 -2.69
C GLY A 476 16.93 27.31 -2.92
N ASN A 477 16.54 28.45 -2.34
CA ASN A 477 15.25 29.10 -2.59
C ASN A 477 15.36 30.42 -3.37
N ASN A 478 16.58 30.93 -3.58
CA ASN A 478 16.84 32.01 -4.52
C ASN A 478 16.34 31.55 -5.91
N ARG A 479 15.38 32.26 -6.51
CA ARG A 479 15.12 32.14 -7.94
C ARG A 479 16.27 32.87 -8.65
N PRO A 480 17.25 32.20 -9.27
CA PRO A 480 18.13 32.91 -10.18
C PRO A 480 17.27 33.49 -11.29
N ASN A 481 17.53 34.77 -11.59
CA ASN A 481 16.94 35.57 -12.64
C ASN A 481 16.54 34.70 -13.85
N ALA A 482 15.24 34.63 -14.16
CA ALA A 482 14.73 33.90 -15.32
C ALA A 482 15.03 34.66 -16.63
N LYS A 483 16.31 34.96 -16.89
CA LYS A 483 16.87 35.42 -18.16
C LYS A 483 18.35 35.02 -18.25
N THR A 484 18.63 33.72 -18.19
CA THR A 484 19.81 33.18 -18.87
C THR A 484 19.36 31.97 -19.67
N GLU A 485 19.28 32.23 -20.98
CA GLU A 485 19.19 31.27 -22.06
C GLU A 485 20.30 30.20 -21.92
N TYR A 486 19.98 28.96 -22.29
CA TYR A 486 20.77 27.72 -22.20
C TYR A 486 20.67 26.91 -20.89
N GLY A 487 19.59 26.11 -20.80
CA GLY A 487 19.62 24.75 -20.23
C GLY A 487 18.99 24.57 -18.84
N PRO A 488 17.97 23.71 -18.68
CA PRO A 488 17.42 23.33 -17.37
C PRO A 488 18.31 22.26 -16.71
N LEU A 489 19.58 22.57 -16.41
CA LEU A 489 20.48 21.60 -15.78
C LEU A 489 20.50 21.69 -14.23
N GLU A 490 19.93 22.73 -13.63
CA GLU A 490 19.87 22.87 -12.15
C GLU A 490 18.56 22.34 -11.53
N ILE A 491 17.58 21.93 -12.34
CA ILE A 491 16.26 21.49 -11.83
C ILE A 491 16.22 20.00 -11.44
N VAL A 492 17.20 19.19 -11.88
CA VAL A 492 17.09 17.71 -11.87
C VAL A 492 18.06 17.01 -10.91
N ASN A 493 18.82 17.71 -10.06
CA ASN A 493 19.65 17.01 -9.08
C ASN A 493 18.88 16.78 -7.76
N PRO A 494 18.33 15.58 -7.49
CA PRO A 494 17.59 15.27 -6.26
C PRO A 494 18.46 15.38 -4.99
N PHE A 495 19.78 15.38 -5.13
CA PHE A 495 20.74 15.44 -4.03
C PHE A 495 21.18 16.87 -3.66
N PHE A 496 20.58 17.91 -4.25
CA PHE A 496 20.85 19.29 -3.81
C PHE A 496 20.53 19.43 -2.30
N PRO A 497 21.44 19.94 -1.45
CA PRO A 497 21.29 19.85 0.01
C PRO A 497 19.95 20.36 0.57
N SER A 498 19.41 21.48 0.07
CA SER A 498 18.10 21.97 0.55
C SER A 498 16.94 21.09 0.09
N LYS A 499 16.99 20.54 -1.14
CA LYS A 499 15.97 19.65 -1.70
C LYS A 499 16.01 18.26 -1.07
N PHE A 500 17.21 17.73 -0.88
CA PHE A 500 17.49 16.46 -0.21
C PHE A 500 17.10 16.50 1.27
N MET A 501 17.37 17.62 1.96
CA MET A 501 16.97 17.80 3.35
C MET A 501 15.46 18.05 3.53
N GLY A 502 14.77 18.49 2.46
CA GLY A 502 13.34 18.82 2.48
C GLY A 502 13.03 20.24 2.97
N LEU A 503 13.98 21.17 2.80
CA LEU A 503 13.92 22.56 3.28
C LEU A 503 13.58 23.56 2.16
N THR A 504 12.75 23.15 1.21
CA THR A 504 12.29 24.00 0.10
C THR A 504 11.01 24.76 0.48
N THR A 505 10.71 25.84 -0.27
CA THR A 505 9.44 26.56 -0.10
C THR A 505 8.26 25.64 -0.41
N MET A 506 7.34 25.51 0.55
CA MET A 506 6.21 24.58 0.46
C MET A 506 4.97 25.24 1.07
N ASN A 507 3.87 25.21 0.33
CA ASN A 507 2.58 25.64 0.88
C ASN A 507 2.18 24.69 2.02
N LEU A 508 1.73 25.26 3.15
CA LEU A 508 1.25 24.50 4.30
C LEU A 508 2.28 23.48 4.86
N TYR A 509 3.56 23.84 4.84
CA TYR A 509 4.69 22.98 5.25
C TYR A 509 4.63 22.43 6.69
N TYR A 510 3.70 22.93 7.52
CA TYR A 510 3.60 22.67 8.96
C TYR A 510 2.46 21.73 9.36
N ILE A 511 1.57 21.34 8.42
CA ILE A 511 0.34 20.60 8.76
C ILE A 511 0.65 19.29 9.49
N TRP A 512 1.62 18.53 9.01
CA TRP A 512 1.94 17.22 9.59
C TRP A 512 2.66 17.35 10.94
N GLU A 513 3.57 18.31 11.07
CA GLU A 513 4.22 18.66 12.33
C GLU A 513 3.22 19.17 13.37
N MET A 514 2.21 19.92 12.95
CA MET A 514 1.10 20.37 13.78
C MET A 514 0.33 19.18 14.36
N PHE A 515 -0.01 18.19 13.53
CA PHE A 515 -0.66 16.96 13.99
C PHE A 515 0.21 16.19 14.98
N ILE A 516 1.52 16.09 14.74
CA ILE A 516 2.48 15.47 15.67
C ILE A 516 2.50 16.22 17.01
N LEU A 517 2.64 17.55 16.99
CA LEU A 517 2.67 18.37 18.19
C LEU A 517 1.38 18.22 18.99
N MET A 518 0.22 18.19 18.31
CA MET A 518 -1.07 17.95 18.95
C MET A 518 -1.16 16.56 19.59
N ALA A 519 -0.74 15.52 18.89
CA ALA A 519 -0.71 14.16 19.43
C ALA A 519 0.20 14.08 20.68
N ILE A 520 1.38 14.68 20.63
CA ILE A 520 2.32 14.67 21.76
C ILE A 520 1.78 15.47 22.95
N VAL A 521 1.11 16.60 22.74
CA VAL A 521 0.48 17.38 23.82
C VAL A 521 -0.64 16.57 24.48
N ILE A 522 -1.47 15.86 23.70
CA ILE A 522 -2.50 14.95 24.22
C ILE A 522 -1.85 13.83 25.04
N HIS A 523 -0.75 13.24 24.53
CA HIS A 523 -0.03 12.19 25.25
C HIS A 523 0.61 12.70 26.55
N ARG A 524 1.23 13.88 26.52
CA ARG A 524 1.79 14.54 27.70
C ARG A 524 0.72 14.84 28.73
N TYR A 525 -0.46 15.31 28.30
CA TYR A 525 -1.61 15.53 29.17
C TYR A 525 -2.05 14.22 29.83
N TYR A 526 -2.16 13.13 29.06
CA TYR A 526 -2.46 11.79 29.58
C TYR A 526 -1.43 11.32 30.62
N LEU A 527 -0.13 11.43 30.33
CA LEU A 527 0.93 11.04 31.27
C LEU A 527 0.93 11.90 32.54
N THR A 528 0.60 13.18 32.43
CA THR A 528 0.47 14.09 33.58
C THR A 528 -0.75 13.76 34.43
N ASN A 529 -1.86 13.34 33.82
CA ASN A 529 -3.08 12.94 34.53
C ASN A 529 -2.92 11.65 35.34
N ILE A 530 -2.13 10.70 34.84
CA ILE A 530 -1.81 9.45 35.54
C ILE A 530 -0.60 9.64 36.47
N GLY A 531 0.09 10.77 36.34
CA GLY A 531 1.30 11.21 37.05
C GLY A 531 2.55 10.35 36.81
N LEU A 532 2.63 9.78 35.62
CA LEU A 532 3.87 9.23 35.04
C LEU A 532 4.81 10.34 34.52
N TRP A 533 4.31 11.59 34.43
CA TRP A 533 5.06 12.79 34.04
C TRP A 533 5.48 13.65 35.25
N SER A 534 6.00 13.07 36.33
CA SER A 534 6.52 13.87 37.46
C SER A 534 8.02 14.20 37.26
N THR A 535 8.42 15.41 37.65
CA THR A 535 9.84 15.81 37.87
C THR A 535 10.24 15.66 39.34
N VAL A 536 9.26 15.41 40.21
CA VAL A 536 9.42 15.52 41.67
C VAL A 536 9.53 14.14 42.28
N THR A 537 10.58 13.43 41.90
CA THR A 537 11.20 12.41 42.75
C THR A 537 12.66 12.82 42.88
N THR A 538 12.98 13.39 44.03
CA THR A 538 14.32 13.33 44.64
C THR A 538 15.48 13.72 43.73
N SER A 539 15.59 15.01 43.43
CA SER A 539 16.90 15.65 43.34
C SER A 539 16.76 17.10 43.78
N ILE A 540 16.95 17.30 45.08
CA ILE A 540 17.54 18.55 45.55
C ILE A 540 18.84 18.66 44.75
N LEU A 541 18.88 19.60 43.81
CA LEU A 541 20.05 19.89 43.01
C LEU A 541 21.19 20.23 44.00
N PRO A 542 22.40 19.64 43.89
CA PRO A 542 23.50 19.88 44.82
C PRO A 542 23.94 21.35 44.90
N HIS A 543 23.44 22.22 44.02
CA HIS A 543 23.70 23.66 44.08
C HIS A 543 23.04 24.39 45.26
N SER A 544 22.02 23.83 45.92
CA SER A 544 21.46 24.46 47.14
C SER A 544 22.22 24.10 48.42
N LEU A 545 23.22 23.22 48.34
CA LEU A 545 23.94 22.64 49.48
C LEU A 545 25.25 23.35 49.84
N ASP A 546 25.68 24.38 49.12
CA ASP A 546 26.86 25.15 49.54
C ASP A 546 26.50 26.00 50.79
N GLY A 547 27.15 25.68 51.92
CA GLY A 547 26.92 26.31 53.23
C GLY A 547 27.49 25.49 54.40
N LEU A 548 27.55 26.09 55.60
CA LEU A 548 27.82 25.38 56.85
C LEU A 548 26.50 24.80 57.39
N TYR A 549 26.53 23.52 57.80
CA TYR A 549 25.38 22.83 58.36
C TYR A 549 25.73 22.24 59.72
N ALA A 550 24.80 22.31 60.66
CA ALA A 550 24.88 21.67 61.96
C ALA A 550 23.70 20.70 62.15
N MET A 551 23.92 19.65 62.94
CA MET A 551 22.90 18.66 63.30
C MET A 551 22.08 19.13 64.49
N GLN A 552 20.77 19.34 64.31
CA GLN A 552 19.86 19.73 65.39
C GLN A 552 18.62 18.84 65.36
N GLY A 553 18.39 18.04 66.40
CA GLY A 553 17.22 17.15 66.49
C GLY A 553 17.16 16.02 65.43
N GLY A 554 18.29 15.66 64.82
CA GLY A 554 18.36 14.62 63.77
C GLY A 554 18.14 15.13 62.34
N GLU A 555 17.98 16.44 62.12
CA GLU A 555 17.97 17.07 60.79
C GLU A 555 19.16 18.04 60.61
N LEU A 556 19.65 18.15 59.38
CA LEU A 556 20.73 19.07 58.97
C LEU A 556 20.14 20.46 58.66
N VAL A 557 20.49 21.47 59.45
CA VAL A 557 20.01 22.86 59.30
C VAL A 557 21.16 23.77 58.85
N LYS A 558 20.89 24.67 57.90
CA LYS A 558 21.87 25.63 57.34
C LYS A 558 22.11 26.77 58.34
N VAL A 559 23.36 26.94 58.79
CA VAL A 559 23.74 27.96 59.78
C VAL A 559 23.97 29.31 59.09
N ALA A 560 23.25 30.35 59.52
CA ALA A 560 23.48 31.72 59.07
C ALA A 560 24.70 32.31 59.81
N GLN A 561 25.68 32.84 59.07
CA GLN A 561 26.83 33.53 59.65
C GLN A 561 26.33 34.76 60.41
N ASN A 562 26.31 34.70 61.75
CA ASN A 562 26.61 35.78 62.69
C ASN A 562 26.21 35.39 64.13
N THR A 563 27.17 34.87 64.91
CA THR A 563 27.51 35.23 66.32
C THR A 563 28.39 34.14 66.94
N PRO A 564 29.47 34.46 67.68
CA PRO A 564 30.33 33.47 68.32
C PRO A 564 29.86 33.24 69.77
N THR A 565 29.35 32.05 70.09
CA THR A 565 29.42 31.53 71.47
C THR A 565 29.49 30.01 71.43
N GLY A 566 30.45 29.45 72.18
CA GLY A 566 30.86 28.06 72.09
C GLY A 566 29.81 27.07 72.58
N SER A 567 29.59 26.04 71.79
CA SER A 567 29.30 24.68 72.26
C SER A 567 29.63 23.68 71.14
N THR A 568 30.10 22.50 71.52
CA THR A 568 30.55 21.41 70.63
C THR A 568 29.37 20.81 69.87
N THR A 569 29.21 21.16 68.60
CA THR A 569 28.35 20.47 67.63
C THR A 569 29.15 20.21 66.35
N ASP A 570 29.09 18.98 65.82
CA ASP A 570 29.79 18.60 64.58
C ASP A 570 29.27 19.42 63.38
N GLU A 571 30.11 20.31 62.86
CA GLU A 571 29.82 21.17 61.70
C GLU A 571 30.33 20.53 60.40
N TYR A 572 29.47 20.46 59.37
CA TYR A 572 29.82 19.89 58.07
C TYR A 572 29.93 21.00 57.01
N ILE A 573 31.07 21.04 56.32
CA ILE A 573 31.36 21.98 55.23
C ILE A 573 31.19 21.24 53.89
N VAL A 574 30.20 21.65 53.12
CA VAL A 574 29.97 21.14 51.76
C VAL A 574 30.39 22.21 50.75
N ARG A 575 31.31 21.88 49.83
CA ARG A 575 31.79 22.76 48.75
C ARG A 575 31.70 22.09 47.38
N SER A 576 31.14 22.80 46.41
CA SER A 576 31.21 22.45 44.99
C SER A 576 32.57 22.82 44.36
N ILE A 577 33.20 21.90 43.60
CA ILE A 577 34.52 22.08 42.95
C ILE A 577 34.35 22.86 41.64
N LYS A 578 35.06 23.98 41.47
CA LYS A 578 35.18 24.71 40.19
C LYS A 578 36.40 24.19 39.41
N THR A 579 36.19 23.60 38.24
CA THR A 579 37.22 23.27 37.24
C THR A 579 37.00 24.06 35.95
N SER A 580 38.06 24.29 35.17
CA SER A 580 38.10 25.13 33.96
C SER A 580 37.19 24.63 32.83
N ILE A 581 36.64 25.59 32.06
CA ILE A 581 35.52 25.42 31.11
C ILE A 581 35.83 24.43 29.96
N LEU A 582 37.06 24.39 29.46
CA LEU A 582 37.43 23.60 28.28
C LEU A 582 37.66 22.12 28.63
N ASP A 583 38.30 21.83 29.76
CA ASP A 583 38.42 20.47 30.29
C ASP A 583 37.09 19.97 30.84
N GLN A 584 36.24 20.85 31.39
CA GLN A 584 34.85 20.51 31.72
C GLN A 584 34.07 20.08 30.49
N ILE A 585 34.18 20.76 29.34
CA ILE A 585 33.41 20.40 28.15
C ILE A 585 33.83 19.02 27.63
N LEU A 586 35.14 18.75 27.53
CA LEU A 586 35.65 17.48 26.99
C LEU A 586 35.44 16.30 27.96
N LEU A 587 35.66 16.51 29.26
CA LEU A 587 35.37 15.52 30.30
C LEU A 587 33.87 15.31 30.47
N SER A 588 33.05 16.36 30.31
CA SER A 588 31.57 16.27 30.26
C SER A 588 31.13 15.48 29.04
N PHE A 589 31.65 15.73 27.84
CA PHE A 589 31.32 14.93 26.67
C PHE A 589 31.67 13.45 26.86
N LYS A 590 32.84 13.15 27.42
CA LYS A 590 33.26 11.77 27.72
C LYS A 590 32.38 11.11 28.79
N THR A 591 32.07 11.81 29.88
CA THR A 591 31.21 11.29 30.96
C THR A 591 29.75 11.17 30.52
N ILE A 592 29.25 12.10 29.73
CA ILE A 592 27.92 12.06 29.10
C ILE A 592 27.84 10.85 28.16
N PHE A 593 28.82 10.67 27.26
CA PHE A 593 28.86 9.53 26.36
C PHE A 593 28.94 8.20 27.13
N PHE A 594 29.78 8.10 28.16
CA PHE A 594 29.90 6.90 28.99
C PHE A 594 28.62 6.62 29.79
N HIS A 595 27.97 7.65 30.32
CA HIS A 595 26.70 7.54 31.04
C HIS A 595 25.57 7.09 30.11
N TYR A 596 25.51 7.62 28.89
CA TYR A 596 24.57 7.16 27.88
C TYR A 596 24.90 5.75 27.37
N ALA A 597 26.17 5.38 27.21
CA ALA A 597 26.59 4.04 26.81
C ALA A 597 26.22 3.00 27.88
N ILE A 598 26.40 3.31 29.17
CA ILE A 598 25.94 2.47 30.28
C ILE A 598 24.42 2.36 30.28
N SER A 599 23.71 3.49 30.13
CA SER A 599 22.24 3.51 30.08
C SER A 599 21.70 2.70 28.89
N PHE A 600 22.37 2.77 27.75
CA PHE A 600 22.06 1.98 26.55
C PHE A 600 22.32 0.49 26.77
N ARG A 601 23.45 0.13 27.39
CA ARG A 601 23.74 -1.25 27.78
C ARG A 601 22.71 -1.79 28.76
N GLN A 602 22.32 -1.00 29.76
CA GLN A 602 21.26 -1.36 30.71
C GLN A 602 19.90 -1.51 30.01
N PHE A 603 19.58 -0.63 29.07
CA PHE A 603 18.36 -0.73 28.25
C PHE A 603 18.35 -2.03 27.44
N HIS A 604 19.44 -2.34 26.74
CA HIS A 604 19.58 -3.57 25.96
C HIS A 604 19.54 -4.83 26.84
N GLN A 605 20.18 -4.81 28.00
CA GLN A 605 20.12 -5.91 28.98
C GLN A 605 18.70 -6.12 29.52
N ARG A 606 17.97 -5.04 29.82
CA ARG A 606 16.56 -5.11 30.23
C ARG A 606 15.64 -5.59 29.11
N LEU A 607 15.95 -5.26 27.86
CA LEU A 607 15.21 -5.74 26.70
C LEU A 607 15.42 -7.25 26.51
N LEU A 608 16.66 -7.74 26.60
CA LEU A 608 16.98 -9.16 26.38
C LEU A 608 16.61 -10.08 27.55
N MET A 609 16.75 -9.62 28.80
CA MET A 609 16.34 -10.37 29.98
C MET A 609 14.82 -10.22 30.17
N HIS A 610 14.05 -10.91 29.32
CA HIS A 610 12.58 -10.93 29.36
C HIS A 610 12.06 -11.63 30.62
N VAL A 611 12.09 -10.93 31.75
CA VAL A 611 11.51 -11.39 33.01
C VAL A 611 10.01 -11.07 32.99
N TYR A 612 9.26 -11.95 32.30
CA TYR A 612 7.78 -12.12 32.29
C TYR A 612 6.94 -11.17 31.42
N GLN A 613 6.54 -11.61 30.23
CA GLN A 613 5.61 -10.91 29.33
C GLN A 613 4.61 -11.84 28.61
N GLU A 614 3.50 -11.27 28.09
CA GLU A 614 2.48 -11.97 27.29
C GLU A 614 3.04 -12.37 25.93
N ALA A 615 3.81 -13.45 25.85
CA ALA A 615 4.30 -13.91 24.55
C ALA A 615 3.11 -14.20 23.62
N SER A 616 2.97 -13.37 22.59
CA SER A 616 1.89 -13.41 21.60
C SER A 616 2.52 -13.36 20.22
N ASP A 617 2.00 -14.17 19.32
CA ASP A 617 2.54 -14.28 17.98
C ASP A 617 1.96 -13.20 17.04
N TYR A 618 2.81 -12.26 16.60
CA TYR A 618 2.47 -11.27 15.58
C TYR A 618 3.03 -11.61 14.19
N TYR A 619 3.76 -12.72 14.03
CA TYR A 619 4.45 -13.05 12.77
C TYR A 619 3.49 -13.16 11.59
N THR A 620 2.30 -13.73 11.79
CA THR A 620 1.29 -13.85 10.72
C THR A 620 0.87 -12.48 10.17
N VAL A 621 0.72 -11.49 11.07
CA VAL A 621 0.36 -10.12 10.67
C VAL A 621 1.54 -9.44 9.96
N MET A 622 2.78 -9.69 10.42
CA MET A 622 3.99 -9.20 9.77
C MET A 622 4.12 -9.74 8.33
N PHE A 623 3.97 -11.06 8.17
CA PHE A 623 4.03 -11.72 6.86
C PHE A 623 2.94 -11.20 5.90
N PHE A 624 1.73 -10.91 6.40
CA PHE A 624 0.67 -10.32 5.59
C PHE A 624 1.06 -8.94 5.01
N PHE A 625 1.67 -8.07 5.81
CA PHE A 625 2.15 -6.78 5.33
C PHE A 625 3.34 -6.92 4.37
N ASP A 626 4.21 -7.90 4.58
CA ASP A 626 5.29 -8.22 3.63
C ASP A 626 4.76 -8.77 2.30
N PHE A 627 3.69 -9.54 2.33
CA PHE A 627 2.99 -10.00 1.13
C PHE A 627 2.31 -8.84 0.39
N CYS A 628 1.66 -7.92 1.11
CA CYS A 628 1.10 -6.70 0.52
C CYS A 628 2.21 -5.82 -0.11
N ALA A 629 3.35 -5.67 0.57
CA ALA A 629 4.51 -4.96 0.05
C ALA A 629 5.08 -5.66 -1.21
N PHE A 630 5.19 -6.99 -1.21
CA PHE A 630 5.60 -7.75 -2.40
C PHE A 630 4.64 -7.54 -3.58
N ALA A 631 3.33 -7.57 -3.34
CA ALA A 631 2.33 -7.29 -4.36
C ALA A 631 2.47 -5.87 -4.93
N THR A 632 2.73 -4.85 -4.09
CA THR A 632 2.99 -3.49 -4.59
C THR A 632 4.25 -3.39 -5.44
N ILE A 633 5.32 -4.12 -5.12
CA ILE A 633 6.53 -4.16 -5.96
C ILE A 633 6.18 -4.71 -7.35
N THR A 634 5.32 -5.72 -7.46
CA THR A 634 4.96 -6.27 -8.80
C THR A 634 4.31 -5.21 -9.71
N THR A 635 3.58 -4.25 -9.12
CA THR A 635 2.99 -3.12 -9.87
C THR A 635 3.99 -2.01 -10.20
N LEU A 636 5.20 -2.05 -9.63
CA LEU A 636 6.24 -1.02 -9.78
C LEU A 636 7.09 -1.21 -11.05
N PHE A 637 6.91 -2.30 -11.78
CA PHE A 637 7.64 -2.59 -13.02
C PHE A 637 7.68 -1.42 -14.03
N PRO A 638 6.58 -0.68 -14.31
CA PRO A 638 6.60 0.44 -15.25
C PRO A 638 7.54 1.58 -14.82
N VAL A 639 7.77 1.75 -13.52
CA VAL A 639 8.55 2.87 -12.97
C VAL A 639 10.06 2.67 -13.18
N PHE A 640 10.52 1.42 -13.26
CA PHE A 640 11.92 1.08 -13.54
C PHE A 640 12.21 0.94 -15.04
N SER A 641 11.20 1.12 -15.90
CA SER A 641 11.36 1.04 -17.35
C SER A 641 11.84 2.39 -17.91
N GLU A 642 12.76 2.34 -18.86
CA GLU A 642 13.28 3.53 -19.56
C GLU A 642 12.30 4.08 -20.61
N TYR A 643 11.24 3.33 -20.95
CA TYR A 643 10.23 3.70 -21.96
C TYR A 643 9.13 4.64 -21.39
N GLU A 644 8.60 5.52 -22.25
CA GLU A 644 7.64 6.58 -21.86
C GLU A 644 6.44 6.08 -21.02
N PRO A 645 6.05 6.82 -19.96
CA PRO A 645 5.04 6.40 -18.98
C PRO A 645 3.58 6.39 -19.49
N LYS A 646 3.34 6.66 -20.78
CA LYS A 646 2.00 6.67 -21.39
C LYS A 646 1.59 5.31 -21.97
N ALA A 647 2.45 4.30 -21.87
CA ALA A 647 2.19 2.98 -22.40
C ALA A 647 1.50 2.09 -21.34
N SER A 648 0.50 1.30 -21.72
CA SER A 648 -0.16 0.33 -20.83
C SER A 648 0.82 -0.73 -20.29
N VAL A 649 0.49 -1.42 -19.18
CA VAL A 649 1.32 -2.53 -18.65
C VAL A 649 1.66 -3.57 -19.73
N TRP A 650 0.72 -3.83 -20.63
CA TRP A 650 0.86 -4.79 -21.73
C TRP A 650 1.92 -4.41 -22.76
N THR A 651 2.10 -3.11 -23.03
CA THR A 651 3.18 -2.64 -23.90
C THR A 651 4.56 -2.90 -23.31
N TYR A 652 4.71 -2.92 -21.99
CA TYR A 652 5.98 -3.28 -21.35
C TYR A 652 6.24 -4.79 -21.28
N VAL A 653 5.20 -5.62 -21.14
CA VAL A 653 5.34 -7.08 -21.26
C VAL A 653 5.77 -7.46 -22.68
N SER A 654 5.31 -6.70 -23.68
CA SER A 654 5.57 -6.95 -25.10
C SER A 654 7.01 -6.71 -25.56
N THR A 655 7.78 -5.93 -24.80
CA THR A 655 9.21 -5.68 -25.10
C THR A 655 10.11 -6.80 -24.59
N SER A 656 9.61 -7.78 -23.83
CA SER A 656 10.36 -8.93 -23.27
C SER A 656 11.64 -8.57 -22.48
N VAL A 657 11.88 -7.29 -22.20
CA VAL A 657 13.06 -6.80 -21.48
C VAL A 657 12.64 -6.46 -20.06
N ILE A 658 13.11 -7.25 -19.10
CA ILE A 658 12.92 -6.98 -17.67
C ILE A 658 14.11 -6.16 -17.17
N PRO A 659 13.91 -4.93 -16.64
CA PRO A 659 15.00 -4.12 -16.12
C PRO A 659 15.72 -4.85 -14.97
N VAL A 660 17.06 -4.92 -15.04
CA VAL A 660 17.88 -5.58 -14.02
C VAL A 660 17.65 -4.98 -12.63
N ARG A 661 17.49 -3.65 -12.56
CA ARG A 661 17.22 -2.90 -11.31
C ARG A 661 15.94 -3.38 -10.63
N TYR A 662 14.89 -3.66 -11.41
CA TYR A 662 13.63 -4.17 -10.89
C TYR A 662 13.78 -5.58 -10.29
N VAL A 663 14.48 -6.47 -11.01
CA VAL A 663 14.74 -7.85 -10.53
C VAL A 663 15.54 -7.84 -9.23
N MET A 664 16.56 -6.98 -9.12
CA MET A 664 17.34 -6.84 -7.89
C MET A 664 16.45 -6.43 -6.69
N VAL A 665 15.51 -5.49 -6.87
CA VAL A 665 14.59 -5.07 -5.80
C VAL A 665 13.66 -6.21 -5.38
N VAL A 666 13.07 -6.93 -6.33
CA VAL A 666 12.20 -8.09 -6.04
C VAL A 666 12.97 -9.19 -5.30
N PHE A 667 14.19 -9.49 -5.76
CA PHE A 667 15.04 -10.53 -5.17
C PHE A 667 15.50 -10.19 -3.75
N LEU A 668 15.96 -8.96 -3.51
CA LEU A 668 16.33 -8.50 -2.17
C LEU A 668 15.15 -8.52 -1.21
N HIS A 669 13.96 -8.15 -1.68
CA HIS A 669 12.72 -8.23 -0.88
C HIS A 669 12.40 -9.67 -0.48
N PHE A 670 12.49 -10.61 -1.43
CA PHE A 670 12.26 -12.02 -1.18
C PHE A 670 13.25 -12.60 -0.16
N ILE A 671 14.55 -12.28 -0.27
CA ILE A 671 15.56 -12.67 0.72
C ILE A 671 15.23 -12.13 2.11
N CYS A 672 14.78 -10.87 2.22
CA CYS A 672 14.41 -10.29 3.51
C CYS A 672 13.28 -11.08 4.19
N ILE A 673 12.27 -11.55 3.44
CA ILE A 673 11.17 -12.38 3.94
C ILE A 673 11.70 -13.73 4.46
N LEU A 674 12.60 -14.37 3.71
CA LEU A 674 13.21 -15.64 4.11
C LEU A 674 14.04 -15.49 5.39
N ILE A 675 14.89 -14.47 5.48
CA ILE A 675 15.69 -14.22 6.69
C ILE A 675 14.78 -14.01 7.90
N ASP A 676 13.69 -13.24 7.75
CA ASP A 676 12.76 -13.04 8.86
C ASP A 676 12.09 -14.34 9.32
N ARG A 677 11.68 -15.21 8.38
CA ARG A 677 11.14 -16.54 8.70
C ARG A 677 12.16 -17.38 9.47
N ALA A 678 13.44 -17.35 9.10
CA ALA A 678 14.48 -18.12 9.80
C ALA A 678 14.60 -17.69 11.26
N ILE A 679 14.64 -16.38 11.49
CA ILE A 679 14.75 -15.80 12.82
C ILE A 679 13.54 -16.17 13.69
N TYR A 680 12.34 -16.14 13.09
CA TYR A 680 11.12 -16.53 13.78
C TYR A 680 11.16 -18.01 14.22
N LEU A 681 11.61 -18.92 13.35
CA LEU A 681 11.70 -20.36 13.68
C LEU A 681 12.73 -20.64 14.77
N GLN A 682 13.89 -19.98 14.73
CA GLN A 682 14.94 -20.09 15.76
C GLN A 682 14.59 -19.44 17.10
N ARG A 683 13.53 -18.62 17.16
CA ARG A 683 13.05 -17.94 18.37
C ARG A 683 14.10 -17.01 19.02
N SER A 684 15.11 -16.58 18.26
CA SER A 684 16.20 -15.75 18.77
C SER A 684 15.81 -14.27 18.75
N LEU A 685 15.65 -13.69 19.93
CA LEU A 685 15.33 -12.27 20.09
C LEU A 685 16.52 -11.36 19.74
N VAL A 686 17.74 -11.81 20.04
CA VAL A 686 18.97 -11.08 19.70
C VAL A 686 19.10 -10.95 18.19
N LEU A 687 18.93 -12.06 17.46
CA LEU A 687 19.01 -12.05 16.01
C LEU A 687 17.90 -11.20 15.38
N LYS A 688 16.69 -11.24 15.97
CA LYS A 688 15.56 -10.38 15.55
C LYS A 688 15.84 -8.90 15.78
N LEU A 689 16.45 -8.52 16.89
CA LEU A 689 16.79 -7.13 17.19
C LEU A 689 17.85 -6.59 16.22
N VAL A 690 18.90 -7.36 15.96
CA VAL A 690 19.95 -6.99 14.99
C VAL A 690 19.33 -6.85 13.59
N TYR A 691 18.52 -7.82 13.18
CA TYR A 691 17.79 -7.74 11.90
C TYR A 691 16.89 -6.52 11.84
N HIS A 692 16.15 -6.20 12.91
CA HIS A 692 15.28 -5.02 12.94
C HIS A 692 16.08 -3.73 12.76
N PHE A 693 17.22 -3.57 13.42
CA PHE A 693 18.09 -2.41 13.24
C PHE A 693 18.57 -2.27 11.79
N LEU A 694 19.10 -3.37 11.22
CA LEU A 694 19.57 -3.40 9.83
C LEU A 694 18.43 -3.14 8.84
N HIS A 695 17.23 -3.66 9.10
CA HIS A 695 16.07 -3.49 8.24
C HIS A 695 15.51 -2.06 8.29
N VAL A 696 15.48 -1.42 9.46
CA VAL A 696 15.13 0.00 9.59
C VAL A 696 16.10 0.85 8.77
N ALA A 697 17.41 0.64 8.90
CA ALA A 697 18.41 1.36 8.11
C ALA A 697 18.22 1.09 6.60
N PHE A 698 18.05 -0.17 6.21
CA PHE A 698 17.86 -0.58 4.83
C PHE A 698 16.63 0.08 4.19
N VAL A 699 15.46 0.08 4.84
CA VAL A 699 14.23 0.67 4.28
C VAL A 699 14.37 2.18 4.07
N HIS A 700 15.02 2.91 4.98
CA HIS A 700 15.25 4.35 4.83
C HIS A 700 16.31 4.63 3.76
N ILE A 701 17.44 3.91 3.74
CA ILE A 701 18.45 4.05 2.67
C ILE A 701 17.84 3.70 1.30
N TRP A 702 17.01 2.67 1.23
CA TRP A 702 16.35 2.25 0.01
C TRP A 702 15.42 3.34 -0.55
N MET A 703 14.64 3.99 0.31
CA MET A 703 13.74 5.07 -0.07
C MET A 703 14.48 6.34 -0.53
N PHE A 704 15.55 6.73 0.18
CA PHE A 704 16.19 8.04 -0.02
C PHE A 704 17.42 8.04 -0.93
N VAL A 705 18.11 6.91 -1.05
CA VAL A 705 19.36 6.80 -1.82
C VAL A 705 19.18 5.91 -3.03
N LEU A 706 18.64 4.70 -2.84
CA LEU A 706 18.57 3.72 -3.93
C LEU A 706 17.49 4.07 -4.97
N ILE A 707 16.27 4.41 -4.55
CA ILE A 707 15.18 4.74 -5.48
C ILE A 707 15.50 5.96 -6.35
N PRO A 708 15.89 7.13 -5.80
CA PRO A 708 16.17 8.30 -6.63
C PRO A 708 17.32 8.05 -7.62
N ASN A 709 18.31 7.24 -7.22
CA ASN A 709 19.38 6.78 -8.10
C ASN A 709 18.87 5.86 -9.21
N PHE A 710 17.92 4.96 -8.92
CA PHE A 710 17.37 4.04 -9.92
C PHE A 710 16.38 4.69 -10.90
N ILE A 711 15.68 5.76 -10.52
CA ILE A 711 14.64 6.44 -11.32
C ILE A 711 15.20 7.73 -11.99
N ASN A 712 16.53 7.94 -12.01
CA ASN A 712 17.18 9.09 -12.65
C ASN A 712 16.55 10.45 -12.24
N GLY A 713 16.30 10.66 -10.94
CA GLY A 713 15.88 11.96 -10.39
C GLY A 713 14.39 12.32 -10.43
N ARG A 714 13.49 11.43 -10.85
CA ARG A 714 12.03 11.65 -10.65
C ARG A 714 11.69 11.55 -9.15
N MET A 715 10.88 12.47 -8.64
CA MET A 715 10.52 12.49 -7.21
C MET A 715 9.67 11.26 -6.86
N ALA A 716 10.13 10.47 -5.88
CA ALA A 716 9.47 9.23 -5.44
C ALA A 716 8.01 9.43 -4.95
N ILE A 717 7.66 10.65 -4.52
CA ILE A 717 6.34 11.03 -3.99
C ILE A 717 5.26 11.03 -5.09
N GLU A 718 5.62 11.25 -6.36
CA GLU A 718 4.65 11.31 -7.46
C GLU A 718 4.07 9.93 -7.80
N GLN A 719 4.72 8.85 -7.37
CA GLN A 719 4.35 7.48 -7.72
C GLN A 719 3.63 6.78 -6.55
N PRO A 720 2.30 6.51 -6.65
CA PRO A 720 1.54 5.95 -5.54
C PRO A 720 2.00 4.53 -5.15
N ALA A 721 2.57 3.76 -6.08
CA ALA A 721 3.08 2.42 -5.82
C ALA A 721 4.27 2.41 -4.83
N ILE A 722 5.19 3.38 -4.95
CA ILE A 722 6.35 3.50 -4.05
C ILE A 722 5.89 3.91 -2.65
N VAL A 723 4.98 4.87 -2.58
CA VAL A 723 4.37 5.33 -1.32
C VAL A 723 3.65 4.18 -0.62
N ALA A 724 2.85 3.39 -1.35
CA ALA A 724 2.16 2.22 -0.81
C ALA A 724 3.13 1.15 -0.27
N TYR A 725 4.20 0.85 -1.01
CA TYR A 725 5.25 -0.07 -0.54
C TYR A 725 5.87 0.42 0.79
N TYR A 726 6.22 1.71 0.85
CA TYR A 726 6.83 2.29 2.05
C TYR A 726 5.87 2.27 3.26
N ILE A 727 4.58 2.54 3.05
CA ILE A 727 3.53 2.40 4.08
C ILE A 727 3.53 0.99 4.67
N PHE A 728 3.46 -0.05 3.82
CA PHE A 728 3.45 -1.42 4.28
C PHE A 728 4.72 -1.80 5.04
N ARG A 729 5.89 -1.32 4.61
CA ARG A 729 7.16 -1.52 5.33
C ARG A 729 7.20 -0.80 6.68
N CYS A 730 6.68 0.42 6.78
CA CYS A 730 6.57 1.13 8.06
C CYS A 730 5.66 0.41 9.05
N ILE A 731 4.52 -0.10 8.59
CA ILE A 731 3.62 -0.91 9.44
C ILE A 731 4.31 -2.22 9.87
N TYR A 732 5.01 -2.89 8.95
CA TYR A 732 5.82 -4.07 9.27
C TYR A 732 6.85 -3.77 10.37
N LEU A 733 7.61 -2.68 10.24
CA LEU A 733 8.61 -2.26 11.24
C LEU A 733 7.97 -2.02 12.61
N LEU A 734 6.80 -1.38 12.66
CA LEU A 734 6.07 -1.15 13.91
C LEU A 734 5.68 -2.45 14.62
N ILE A 735 5.15 -3.41 13.86
CA ILE A 735 4.74 -4.71 14.39
C ILE A 735 5.96 -5.56 14.75
N SER A 736 7.04 -5.46 13.98
CA SER A 736 8.33 -6.11 14.26
C SER A 736 8.92 -5.64 15.59
N ALA A 737 8.90 -4.33 15.86
CA ALA A 737 9.30 -3.77 17.16
C ALA A 737 8.37 -4.25 18.29
N GLN A 738 7.06 -4.34 18.03
CA GLN A 738 6.10 -4.89 19.00
C GLN A 738 6.36 -6.38 19.29
N GLN A 739 6.71 -7.19 18.30
CA GLN A 739 7.08 -8.60 18.47
C GLN A 739 8.34 -8.73 19.33
N ILE A 740 9.36 -7.90 19.10
CA ILE A 740 10.56 -7.87 19.94
C ILE A 740 10.21 -7.45 21.38
N ARG A 741 9.39 -6.40 21.54
CA ARG A 741 8.98 -5.92 22.86
C ARG A 741 8.26 -7.00 23.67
N VAL A 742 7.46 -7.83 23.00
CA VAL A 742 6.60 -8.84 23.64
C VAL A 742 7.30 -10.19 23.83
N GLY A 743 8.21 -10.54 22.94
CA GLY A 743 8.90 -11.83 22.92
C GLY A 743 8.16 -12.91 22.12
N TYR A 744 8.85 -14.02 21.84
CA TYR A 744 8.28 -15.18 21.14
C TYR A 744 7.55 -16.13 22.11
N PRO A 745 6.37 -16.68 21.73
CA PRO A 745 5.70 -17.69 22.55
C PRO A 745 6.49 -18.99 22.61
N SER A 746 6.35 -19.72 23.72
CA SER A 746 6.95 -21.05 23.89
C SER A 746 6.39 -22.08 22.90
N ARG A 747 5.17 -21.86 22.40
CA ARG A 747 4.49 -22.69 21.41
C ARG A 747 4.32 -21.93 20.09
N ILE A 748 5.03 -22.36 19.06
CA ILE A 748 5.05 -21.75 17.72
C ILE A 748 4.45 -22.69 16.67
N TRP A 749 4.33 -23.99 17.01
CA TRP A 749 3.95 -25.01 16.04
C TRP A 749 2.43 -25.06 15.83
N GLY A 750 2.04 -24.67 14.61
CA GLY A 750 0.67 -24.60 14.12
C GLY A 750 0.46 -23.32 13.34
N PHE A 751 -0.10 -23.41 12.13
CA PHE A 751 -0.44 -22.20 11.37
C PHE A 751 -1.58 -21.45 12.09
N TYR A 752 -1.41 -20.14 12.27
CA TYR A 752 -2.28 -19.29 13.08
C TYR A 752 -3.78 -19.41 12.75
N CYS A 753 -4.12 -19.66 11.47
CA CYS A 753 -5.51 -19.85 11.04
C CYS A 753 -6.15 -21.19 11.46
N PHE A 754 -5.42 -22.15 12.03
CA PHE A 754 -5.91 -23.52 12.24
C PHE A 754 -6.43 -23.81 13.67
N HIS A 755 -6.67 -22.79 14.49
CA HIS A 755 -7.08 -23.01 15.89
C HIS A 755 -8.59 -23.15 16.13
N LYS A 756 -9.43 -22.82 15.15
CA LYS A 756 -10.88 -23.07 15.17
C LYS A 756 -11.30 -23.77 13.89
N CYS A 757 -12.31 -24.62 13.94
CA CYS A 757 -12.97 -25.15 12.76
C CYS A 757 -14.13 -24.21 12.41
N GLY A 758 -14.25 -23.83 11.14
CA GLY A 758 -15.27 -22.91 10.66
C GLY A 758 -15.06 -22.59 9.18
N ILE A 759 -16.07 -22.00 8.55
CA ILE A 759 -16.07 -21.76 7.09
C ILE A 759 -14.90 -20.88 6.63
N TRP A 760 -14.57 -19.83 7.38
CA TRP A 760 -13.47 -18.93 7.03
C TRP A 760 -12.11 -19.62 7.07
N ASN A 761 -11.88 -20.52 8.03
CA ASN A 761 -10.62 -21.24 8.14
C ASN A 761 -10.50 -22.29 7.02
N TYR A 762 -11.59 -22.94 6.63
CA TYR A 762 -11.61 -23.80 5.45
C TYR A 762 -11.23 -23.04 4.17
N VAL A 763 -11.84 -21.87 3.94
CA VAL A 763 -11.54 -21.01 2.78
C VAL A 763 -10.09 -20.51 2.81
N ASN A 764 -9.59 -20.08 3.97
CA ASN A 764 -8.20 -19.62 4.12
C ASN A 764 -7.18 -20.70 3.76
N ILE A 765 -7.46 -21.97 4.09
CA ILE A 765 -6.57 -23.09 3.79
C ILE A 765 -6.60 -23.43 2.32
N GLN A 766 -7.80 -23.41 1.73
CA GLN A 766 -7.94 -23.60 0.30
C GLN A 766 -7.20 -22.50 -0.48
N GLY A 767 -7.31 -21.25 -0.02
CA GLY A 767 -6.55 -20.12 -0.57
C GLY A 767 -5.05 -20.27 -0.39
N TYR A 768 -4.59 -20.71 0.79
CA TYR A 768 -3.16 -20.96 1.06
C TYR A 768 -2.56 -22.01 0.11
N LEU A 769 -3.29 -23.10 -0.15
CA LEU A 769 -2.87 -24.16 -1.08
C LEU A 769 -2.98 -23.76 -2.56
N LEU A 770 -3.73 -22.69 -2.88
CA LEU A 770 -3.85 -22.17 -4.24
C LEU A 770 -2.64 -21.33 -4.64
N ILE A 771 -1.93 -20.74 -3.67
CA ILE A 771 -0.75 -19.90 -3.93
C ILE A 771 0.42 -20.81 -4.37
N PRO A 772 0.95 -20.64 -5.61
CA PRO A 772 2.03 -21.48 -6.11
C PRO A 772 3.29 -21.39 -5.24
N PHE A 773 3.97 -22.51 -5.05
CA PHE A 773 5.25 -22.64 -4.33
C PHE A 773 5.22 -22.26 -2.84
N LEU A 774 4.15 -21.66 -2.32
CA LEU A 774 4.11 -21.20 -0.93
C LEU A 774 4.08 -22.36 0.07
N PHE A 775 3.34 -23.43 -0.24
CA PHE A 775 3.30 -24.64 0.58
C PHE A 775 4.65 -25.36 0.57
N GLU A 776 5.25 -25.48 -0.61
CA GLU A 776 6.51 -26.19 -0.84
C GLU A 776 7.68 -25.46 -0.17
N LEU A 777 7.82 -24.15 -0.44
CA LEU A 777 8.87 -23.32 0.13
C LEU A 777 8.77 -23.26 1.65
N ARG A 778 7.55 -23.06 2.18
CA ARG A 778 7.36 -23.01 3.64
C ARG A 778 7.72 -24.34 4.29
N SER A 779 7.21 -25.46 3.78
CA SER A 779 7.45 -26.77 4.40
C SER A 779 8.93 -27.14 4.37
N SER A 780 9.63 -26.87 3.26
CA SER A 780 11.09 -27.06 3.15
C SER A 780 11.86 -26.19 4.14
N PHE A 781 11.45 -24.93 4.28
CA PHE A 781 12.12 -23.97 5.16
C PHE A 781 11.86 -24.26 6.65
N ASP A 782 10.64 -24.67 7.00
CA ASP A 782 10.28 -25.09 8.35
C ASP A 782 11.08 -26.35 8.75
N TRP A 783 11.32 -27.29 7.82
CA TRP A 783 12.21 -28.45 8.05
C TRP A 783 13.67 -28.04 8.28
N MET A 784 14.20 -27.11 7.48
CA MET A 784 15.62 -26.71 7.55
C MET A 784 16.03 -26.06 8.88
N PHE A 785 15.12 -25.31 9.52
CA PHE A 785 15.42 -24.56 10.76
C PHE A 785 14.88 -25.21 12.03
N THR A 786 14.43 -26.45 11.93
CA THR A 786 13.81 -27.16 13.05
C THR A 786 14.53 -28.45 13.32
N ASP A 787 14.84 -28.66 14.59
CA ASP A 787 15.40 -29.91 15.06
C ASP A 787 14.31 -31.00 14.99
N THR A 788 14.48 -31.96 14.09
CA THR A 788 13.60 -33.13 13.89
C THR A 788 14.42 -34.32 13.46
N SER A 789 13.98 -35.54 13.78
CA SER A 789 14.58 -36.77 13.25
C SER A 789 14.14 -37.10 11.82
N MET A 790 13.08 -36.45 11.31
CA MET A 790 12.48 -36.80 10.02
C MET A 790 13.30 -36.39 8.81
N SER A 791 13.24 -37.23 7.77
CA SER A 791 13.70 -36.83 6.43
C SER A 791 12.78 -35.78 5.80
N ILE A 792 13.28 -35.02 4.84
CA ILE A 792 12.51 -33.98 4.13
C ILE A 792 11.23 -34.54 3.47
N PHE A 793 11.29 -35.74 2.89
CA PHE A 793 10.12 -36.36 2.23
C PHE A 793 9.09 -36.84 3.25
N ASP A 794 9.54 -37.38 4.39
CA ASP A 794 8.64 -37.76 5.50
C ASP A 794 7.98 -36.52 6.12
N TRP A 795 8.72 -35.40 6.19
CA TRP A 795 8.20 -34.11 6.61
C TRP A 795 7.11 -33.60 5.67
N PHE A 796 7.37 -33.55 4.35
CA PHE A 796 6.37 -33.16 3.36
C PHE A 796 5.12 -34.03 3.44
N ARG A 797 5.31 -35.34 3.60
CA ARG A 797 4.21 -36.29 3.77
C ARG A 797 3.38 -35.98 5.03
N MET A 798 4.02 -35.70 6.17
CA MET A 798 3.33 -35.33 7.40
C MET A 798 2.53 -34.02 7.25
N GLU A 799 3.11 -32.99 6.64
CA GLU A 799 2.46 -31.69 6.44
C GLU A 799 1.24 -31.79 5.50
N ASP A 800 1.34 -32.58 4.43
CA ASP A 800 0.21 -32.82 3.52
C ASP A 800 -0.92 -33.60 4.21
N ILE A 801 -0.59 -34.65 4.97
CA ILE A 801 -1.57 -35.41 5.78
C ILE A 801 -2.26 -34.47 6.78
N TYR A 802 -1.50 -33.69 7.54
CA TYR A 802 -2.05 -32.78 8.54
C TYR A 802 -3.00 -31.76 7.91
N THR A 803 -2.60 -31.15 6.79
CA THR A 803 -3.41 -30.15 6.08
C THR A 803 -4.69 -30.77 5.51
N SER A 804 -4.61 -31.99 4.99
CA SER A 804 -5.75 -32.72 4.45
C SER A 804 -6.74 -33.16 5.53
N VAL A 805 -6.26 -33.73 6.64
CA VAL A 805 -7.10 -34.09 7.80
C VAL A 805 -7.77 -32.85 8.40
N PHE A 806 -7.06 -31.72 8.49
CA PHE A 806 -7.65 -30.50 9.01
C PHE A 806 -8.74 -29.92 8.09
N LYS A 807 -8.57 -29.99 6.76
CA LYS A 807 -9.62 -29.60 5.80
C LYS A 807 -10.91 -30.40 6.06
N VAL A 808 -10.79 -31.71 6.26
CA VAL A 808 -11.92 -32.60 6.56
C VAL A 808 -12.54 -32.25 7.91
N LYS A 809 -11.73 -32.02 8.95
CA LYS A 809 -12.23 -31.59 10.26
C LYS A 809 -13.02 -30.28 10.19
N CYS A 810 -12.56 -29.31 9.40
CA CYS A 810 -13.33 -28.08 9.19
C CYS A 810 -14.64 -28.31 8.45
N LEU A 811 -14.64 -29.19 7.45
CA LEU A 811 -15.85 -29.56 6.73
C LEU A 811 -16.89 -30.19 7.67
N ARG A 812 -16.49 -31.13 8.53
CA ARG A 812 -17.39 -31.75 9.53
C ARG A 812 -17.89 -30.73 10.56
N GLY A 813 -17.03 -29.83 11.03
CA GLY A 813 -17.47 -28.73 11.91
C GLY A 813 -18.51 -27.80 11.27
N ILE A 814 -18.42 -27.56 9.95
CA ILE A 814 -19.42 -26.77 9.22
C ILE A 814 -20.74 -27.54 9.08
N GLU A 815 -20.68 -28.85 8.86
CA GLU A 815 -21.87 -29.72 8.80
C GLU A 815 -22.58 -29.79 10.16
N ASP A 816 -21.81 -29.87 11.26
CA ASP A 816 -22.31 -29.84 12.63
C ASP A 816 -22.99 -28.49 12.95
N ASP A 817 -22.43 -27.37 12.50
CA ASP A 817 -23.05 -26.04 12.71
C ASP A 817 -24.32 -25.83 11.86
N LEU A 818 -24.40 -26.48 10.69
CA LEU A 818 -25.49 -26.32 9.72
C LEU A 818 -26.59 -27.39 9.85
N MET A 819 -26.58 -28.23 10.90
CA MET A 819 -27.36 -29.47 11.04
C MET A 819 -28.62 -29.53 10.16
N GLY A 820 -28.47 -30.17 9.01
CA GLY A 820 -29.60 -30.49 8.14
C GLY A 820 -30.38 -31.64 8.75
N ILE A 821 -31.70 -31.51 8.86
CA ILE A 821 -32.55 -32.65 9.20
C ILE A 821 -32.30 -33.74 8.13
N PRO A 822 -32.09 -35.00 8.51
CA PRO A 822 -31.87 -36.07 7.54
C PRO A 822 -33.06 -36.17 6.56
N ALA A 823 -32.75 -36.55 5.31
CA ALA A 823 -33.72 -36.79 4.23
C ALA A 823 -34.56 -35.58 3.78
N VAL A 824 -34.10 -34.34 3.98
CA VAL A 824 -34.78 -33.14 3.46
C VAL A 824 -34.26 -32.75 2.07
N LYS A 825 -35.19 -32.45 1.15
CA LYS A 825 -34.84 -31.91 -0.17
C LYS A 825 -34.03 -30.61 -0.04
N LYS A 826 -32.87 -30.53 -0.70
CA LYS A 826 -32.09 -29.28 -0.77
C LYS A 826 -32.93 -28.20 -1.47
N LYS A 827 -32.95 -26.99 -0.91
CA LYS A 827 -33.70 -25.84 -1.45
C LYS A 827 -33.29 -25.57 -2.90
N LEU A 828 -34.26 -25.23 -3.75
CA LEU A 828 -34.04 -24.92 -5.17
C LEU A 828 -33.01 -23.80 -5.36
N ILE A 829 -33.10 -22.75 -4.52
CA ILE A 829 -32.18 -21.61 -4.55
C ILE A 829 -30.72 -22.08 -4.46
N TYR A 830 -30.41 -23.02 -3.56
CA TYR A 830 -29.06 -23.55 -3.43
C TYR A 830 -28.60 -24.24 -4.72
N LYS A 831 -29.44 -25.08 -5.32
CA LYS A 831 -29.10 -25.78 -6.57
C LYS A 831 -28.88 -24.79 -7.72
N CYS A 832 -29.75 -23.80 -7.85
CA CYS A 832 -29.65 -22.77 -8.89
C CYS A 832 -28.38 -21.93 -8.72
N VAL A 833 -28.08 -21.45 -7.51
CA VAL A 833 -26.90 -20.58 -7.28
C VAL A 833 -25.60 -21.31 -7.63
N TYR A 834 -25.37 -22.52 -7.09
CA TYR A 834 -24.14 -23.26 -7.37
C TYR A 834 -24.06 -23.75 -8.83
N GLY A 835 -25.18 -24.22 -9.39
CA GLY A 835 -25.25 -24.70 -10.76
C GLY A 835 -25.02 -23.59 -11.79
N ILE A 836 -25.72 -22.46 -11.64
CA ILE A 836 -25.57 -21.30 -12.52
C ILE A 836 -24.18 -20.69 -12.36
N SER A 837 -23.65 -20.58 -11.13
CA SER A 837 -22.29 -20.07 -10.92
C SER A 837 -21.23 -20.93 -11.60
N LEU A 838 -21.33 -22.25 -11.52
CA LEU A 838 -20.39 -23.17 -12.19
C LEU A 838 -20.51 -23.04 -13.71
N LEU A 839 -21.74 -22.95 -14.23
CA LEU A 839 -22.01 -22.82 -15.66
C LEU A 839 -21.49 -21.49 -16.23
N ILE A 840 -21.75 -20.37 -15.56
CA ILE A 840 -21.21 -19.06 -15.93
C ILE A 840 -19.69 -19.09 -15.91
N PHE A 841 -19.08 -19.69 -14.89
CA PHE A 841 -17.62 -19.81 -14.81
C PHE A 841 -17.04 -20.57 -16.02
N LEU A 842 -17.63 -21.70 -16.40
CA LEU A 842 -17.19 -22.46 -17.59
C LEU A 842 -17.40 -21.69 -18.90
N ILE A 843 -18.52 -20.97 -19.03
CA ILE A 843 -18.78 -20.14 -20.21
C ILE A 843 -17.72 -19.04 -20.34
N ILE A 844 -17.43 -18.32 -19.25
CA ILE A 844 -16.39 -17.28 -19.26
C ILE A 844 -15.05 -17.91 -19.65
N LEU A 845 -14.69 -19.05 -19.07
CA LEU A 845 -13.41 -19.71 -19.33
C LEU A 845 -13.24 -20.09 -20.81
N ILE A 846 -14.30 -20.60 -21.45
CA ILE A 846 -14.30 -20.99 -22.86
C ILE A 846 -14.30 -19.75 -23.79
N TRP A 847 -15.18 -18.77 -23.54
CA TRP A 847 -15.42 -17.68 -24.49
C TRP A 847 -14.54 -16.46 -24.30
N PHE A 848 -14.04 -16.20 -23.09
CA PHE A 848 -13.24 -15.00 -22.79
C PHE A 848 -11.97 -14.89 -23.65
N PRO A 849 -11.16 -15.95 -23.86
CA PRO A 849 -9.97 -15.86 -24.72
C PRO A 849 -10.30 -15.45 -26.16
N VAL A 850 -11.43 -15.94 -26.70
CA VAL A 850 -11.90 -15.59 -28.05
C VAL A 850 -12.29 -14.12 -28.11
N MET A 851 -13.01 -13.63 -27.09
CA MET A 851 -13.38 -12.21 -26.99
C MET A 851 -12.14 -11.30 -26.93
N VAL A 852 -11.15 -11.63 -26.10
CA VAL A 852 -9.92 -10.81 -25.97
C VAL A 852 -9.19 -10.67 -27.31
N TYR A 853 -9.09 -11.74 -28.10
CA TYR A 853 -8.46 -11.67 -29.42
C TYR A 853 -9.24 -10.77 -30.39
N SER A 854 -10.57 -10.89 -30.42
CA SER A 854 -11.42 -10.04 -31.28
C SER A 854 -11.28 -8.55 -30.96
N TRP A 855 -11.22 -8.20 -29.67
CA TRP A 855 -11.00 -6.83 -29.22
C TRP A 855 -9.59 -6.32 -29.51
N GLY A 856 -8.58 -7.19 -29.41
CA GLY A 856 -7.18 -6.84 -29.68
C GLY A 856 -6.95 -6.32 -31.10
N ARG A 857 -7.69 -6.82 -32.10
CA ARG A 857 -7.60 -6.34 -33.49
C ARG A 857 -8.11 -4.90 -33.66
N VAL A 858 -9.15 -4.53 -32.92
CA VAL A 858 -9.75 -3.18 -32.97
C VAL A 858 -8.83 -2.15 -32.32
N ALA A 859 -8.13 -2.55 -31.25
CA ALA A 859 -7.26 -1.72 -30.43
C ALA A 859 -5.82 -1.54 -30.98
N GLY A 860 -5.44 -2.21 -32.08
CA GLY A 860 -4.11 -2.12 -32.68
C GLY A 860 -3.73 -0.72 -33.18
N GLN A 861 -2.42 -0.45 -33.29
CA GLN A 861 -1.89 0.82 -33.81
C GLN A 861 -1.66 0.75 -35.33
N SER A 862 -1.89 1.87 -36.04
CA SER A 862 -1.69 1.96 -37.50
C SER A 862 -0.21 1.84 -37.90
N ASN A 863 0.08 1.15 -39.01
CA ASN A 863 1.43 0.90 -39.53
C ASN A 863 1.66 1.62 -40.87
N ARG A 864 1.69 2.95 -40.84
CA ARG A 864 1.86 3.79 -42.04
C ARG A 864 3.28 3.68 -42.63
N PRO A 865 3.45 3.66 -43.97
CA PRO A 865 4.74 3.85 -44.63
C PRO A 865 5.55 5.07 -44.15
N SER A 866 6.88 4.95 -44.16
CA SER A 866 7.80 6.07 -43.88
C SER A 866 8.46 6.63 -45.14
N ALA A 867 8.59 5.81 -46.18
CA ALA A 867 9.08 6.21 -47.50
C ALA A 867 8.63 5.17 -48.54
N ALA A 868 8.48 5.57 -49.80
CA ALA A 868 8.25 4.63 -50.89
C ALA A 868 9.03 5.04 -52.15
N THR A 869 9.46 4.08 -52.96
CA THR A 869 10.16 4.31 -54.24
C THR A 869 9.56 3.47 -55.35
N LEU A 870 9.27 4.08 -56.50
CA LEU A 870 8.72 3.41 -57.67
C LEU A 870 9.78 3.33 -58.78
N LYS A 871 9.91 2.16 -59.41
CA LYS A 871 10.85 1.89 -60.50
C LYS A 871 10.19 1.17 -61.67
N PHE A 872 10.54 1.53 -62.90
CA PHE A 872 10.17 0.80 -64.12
C PHE A 872 11.43 0.35 -64.87
N GLN A 873 11.44 -0.89 -65.36
CA GLN A 873 12.58 -1.55 -66.00
C GLN A 873 12.15 -2.37 -67.22
N PHE A 874 12.95 -2.31 -68.29
CA PHE A 874 12.86 -3.24 -69.42
C PHE A 874 13.87 -4.37 -69.26
N GLY A 875 13.41 -5.61 -69.23
CA GLY A 875 14.29 -6.77 -69.03
C GLY A 875 15.01 -6.71 -67.69
N ASP A 876 16.32 -6.95 -67.74
CA ASP A 876 17.25 -6.82 -66.62
C ASP A 876 18.19 -5.59 -66.78
N ALA A 877 17.77 -4.60 -67.59
CA ALA A 877 18.53 -3.36 -67.79
C ALA A 877 18.29 -2.33 -66.66
N GLU A 878 19.10 -1.26 -66.63
CA GLU A 878 18.92 -0.15 -65.69
C GLU A 878 17.49 0.45 -65.79
N PRO A 879 16.90 0.85 -64.64
CA PRO A 879 15.55 1.40 -64.61
C PRO A 879 15.45 2.67 -65.47
N ILE A 880 14.46 2.68 -66.36
CA ILE A 880 14.11 3.84 -67.17
C ILE A 880 13.52 4.97 -66.33
N TYR A 881 12.93 4.62 -65.19
CA TYR A 881 12.35 5.55 -64.24
C TYR A 881 12.58 5.07 -62.82
N GLU A 882 13.00 5.98 -61.95
CA GLU A 882 13.13 5.78 -60.51
C GLU A 882 12.80 7.08 -59.78
N ASN A 883 11.77 7.06 -58.94
CA ASN A 883 11.37 8.23 -58.16
C ASN A 883 10.92 7.87 -56.74
N LYS A 884 11.14 8.79 -55.79
CA LYS A 884 10.64 8.68 -54.40
C LYS A 884 9.23 9.27 -54.33
N ALA A 885 8.40 8.70 -53.46
CA ALA A 885 7.05 9.20 -53.21
C ALA A 885 7.07 10.37 -52.21
N ASP A 886 6.24 11.37 -52.48
CA ASP A 886 5.73 12.32 -51.50
C ASP A 886 4.52 11.66 -50.79
N LEU A 887 4.53 11.62 -49.45
CA LEU A 887 3.54 10.91 -48.63
C LEU A 887 2.47 11.88 -48.11
N TYR A 888 1.20 11.60 -48.38
CA TYR A 888 0.07 12.39 -47.86
C TYR A 888 -0.85 11.54 -46.98
N ALA A 889 -1.10 12.02 -45.76
CA ALA A 889 -2.05 11.40 -44.84
C ALA A 889 -3.48 11.86 -45.16
N LEU A 890 -4.42 10.93 -45.22
CA LEU A 890 -5.79 11.21 -45.59
C LEU A 890 -6.59 11.78 -44.40
N SER A 891 -7.35 12.85 -44.62
CA SER A 891 -8.23 13.40 -43.59
C SER A 891 -9.47 12.52 -43.38
N HIS A 892 -10.11 12.67 -42.21
CA HIS A 892 -11.34 11.93 -41.92
C HIS A 892 -12.45 12.19 -42.96
N ILE A 893 -12.57 13.44 -43.44
CA ILE A 893 -13.62 13.85 -44.37
C ILE A 893 -13.39 13.22 -45.75
N GLU A 894 -12.15 13.27 -46.23
CA GLU A 894 -11.75 12.67 -47.51
C GLU A 894 -12.01 11.15 -47.51
N PHE A 895 -11.74 10.45 -46.40
CA PHE A 895 -11.93 9.00 -46.34
C PHE A 895 -13.41 8.62 -46.34
N GLU A 896 -14.25 9.37 -45.63
CA GLU A 896 -15.70 9.16 -45.66
C GLU A 896 -16.28 9.44 -47.06
N TYR A 897 -15.73 10.42 -47.78
CA TYR A 897 -16.10 10.65 -49.17
C TYR A 897 -15.73 9.46 -50.06
N ILE A 898 -14.55 8.86 -49.90
CA ILE A 898 -14.16 7.64 -50.61
C ILE A 898 -15.16 6.50 -50.33
N LYS A 899 -15.58 6.31 -49.08
CA LYS A 899 -16.59 5.29 -48.73
C LYS A 899 -17.93 5.54 -49.43
N GLN A 900 -18.34 6.80 -49.57
CA GLN A 900 -19.58 7.14 -50.28
C GLN A 900 -19.50 6.79 -51.77
N VAL A 901 -18.36 7.05 -52.41
CA VAL A 901 -18.14 6.70 -53.83
C VAL A 901 -18.30 5.20 -54.08
N TYR A 902 -17.80 4.36 -53.17
CA TYR A 902 -17.88 2.89 -53.29
C TYR A 902 -19.11 2.25 -52.62
N ASN A 903 -20.06 3.03 -52.12
CA ASN A 903 -21.21 2.48 -51.37
C ASN A 903 -22.15 1.63 -52.24
N ALA A 904 -22.13 1.80 -53.57
CA ALA A 904 -22.90 1.00 -54.51
C ALA A 904 -22.33 -0.42 -54.74
N TYR A 905 -21.12 -0.71 -54.26
CA TYR A 905 -20.41 -1.98 -54.50
C TYR A 905 -20.14 -2.70 -53.17
N ASP A 906 -20.82 -3.82 -52.92
CA ASP A 906 -20.78 -4.49 -51.62
C ASP A 906 -19.38 -4.97 -51.20
N ILE A 907 -18.61 -5.55 -52.13
CA ILE A 907 -17.27 -6.08 -51.84
C ILE A 907 -16.26 -4.96 -51.54
N SER A 908 -16.28 -3.89 -52.34
CA SER A 908 -15.45 -2.69 -52.16
C SER A 908 -15.81 -1.94 -50.89
N LYS A 909 -17.10 -1.86 -50.58
CA LYS A 909 -17.63 -1.33 -49.34
C LYS A 909 -17.11 -2.11 -48.15
N GLU A 910 -17.30 -3.42 -48.10
CA GLU A 910 -16.82 -4.26 -46.99
C GLU A 910 -15.31 -4.11 -46.76
N PHE A 911 -14.52 -4.01 -47.83
CA PHE A 911 -13.09 -3.74 -47.75
C PHE A 911 -12.79 -2.40 -47.06
N LEU A 912 -13.40 -1.30 -47.50
CA LEU A 912 -13.13 0.05 -46.97
C LEU A 912 -13.59 0.25 -45.51
N TYR A 913 -14.65 -0.44 -45.08
CA TYR A 913 -15.13 -0.36 -43.70
C TYR A 913 -14.18 -1.01 -42.67
N ASN A 914 -13.26 -1.87 -43.11
CA ASN A 914 -12.24 -2.47 -42.24
C ASN A 914 -11.10 -1.50 -41.87
N TYR A 915 -10.97 -0.38 -42.59
CA TYR A 915 -9.90 0.59 -42.40
C TYR A 915 -10.41 1.93 -41.84
N LYS A 916 -9.55 2.66 -41.16
CA LYS A 916 -9.78 4.07 -40.78
C LYS A 916 -8.93 5.01 -41.63
N HIS A 917 -9.25 6.30 -41.62
CA HIS A 917 -8.44 7.32 -42.31
C HIS A 917 -6.96 7.32 -41.88
N THR A 918 -6.67 6.94 -40.63
CA THR A 918 -5.30 6.81 -40.10
C THR A 918 -4.51 5.62 -40.66
N ASP A 919 -5.20 4.68 -41.30
CA ASP A 919 -4.65 3.42 -41.80
C ASP A 919 -4.35 3.50 -43.31
N VAL A 920 -4.76 4.60 -43.96
CA VAL A 920 -4.62 4.83 -45.40
C VAL A 920 -3.67 5.98 -45.67
N GLU A 921 -2.70 5.76 -46.55
CA GLU A 921 -1.74 6.76 -46.96
C GLU A 921 -1.67 6.85 -48.49
N VAL A 922 -1.43 8.05 -49.00
CA VAL A 922 -1.36 8.34 -50.43
C VAL A 922 0.10 8.54 -50.82
N LEU A 923 0.58 7.72 -51.76
CA LEU A 923 1.92 7.80 -52.34
C LEU A 923 1.84 8.57 -53.65
N ALA A 924 2.42 9.77 -53.72
CA ALA A 924 2.47 10.58 -54.94
C ALA A 924 3.90 10.59 -55.52
N PHE A 925 4.08 10.05 -56.72
CA PHE A 925 5.36 10.01 -57.46
C PHE A 925 5.37 11.06 -58.56
N ARG A 926 6.46 11.78 -58.84
CA ARG A 926 6.46 12.78 -59.94
C ARG A 926 6.61 12.10 -61.31
N THR A 927 5.86 12.52 -62.32
CA THR A 927 5.85 11.90 -63.67
C THR A 927 7.21 11.97 -64.38
N GLY A 928 7.94 13.09 -64.19
CA GLY A 928 9.30 13.26 -64.69
C GLY A 928 10.34 12.50 -63.85
N GLY A 929 11.02 11.54 -64.48
CA GLY A 929 12.08 10.75 -63.85
C GLY A 929 13.45 11.45 -63.78
N LYS A 930 14.40 10.83 -63.07
CA LYS A 930 15.81 11.19 -63.15
C LYS A 930 16.35 10.95 -64.58
N THR A 931 17.39 11.67 -64.96
CA THR A 931 18.10 11.45 -66.24
C THR A 931 18.54 10.00 -66.37
N TRP A 932 18.17 9.35 -67.47
CA TRP A 932 18.48 7.96 -67.76
C TRP A 932 19.94 7.83 -68.23
N MET A 933 20.80 7.33 -67.35
CA MET A 933 22.26 7.28 -67.55
C MET A 933 22.72 5.91 -68.07
N ILE A 934 22.08 5.40 -69.12
CA ILE A 934 22.43 4.10 -69.69
C ILE A 934 23.78 4.15 -70.43
N ARG A 935 24.63 3.14 -70.21
CA ARG A 935 25.89 2.99 -70.95
C ARG A 935 25.64 2.65 -72.42
N LEU A 936 26.48 3.14 -73.33
CA LEU A 936 26.30 2.93 -74.76
C LEU A 936 26.30 1.44 -75.15
N ASP A 937 27.12 0.62 -74.49
CA ASP A 937 27.16 -0.83 -74.72
C ASP A 937 25.91 -1.56 -74.19
N GLU A 938 25.37 -1.10 -73.07
CA GLU A 938 24.12 -1.61 -72.50
C GLU A 938 22.91 -1.18 -73.33
N LYS A 939 22.92 0.04 -73.87
CA LYS A 939 21.90 0.52 -74.82
C LYS A 939 21.87 -0.35 -76.08
N LYS A 940 23.04 -0.67 -76.67
CA LYS A 940 23.15 -1.59 -77.82
C LYS A 940 22.68 -3.01 -77.47
N ARG A 941 23.00 -3.51 -76.27
CA ARG A 941 22.54 -4.81 -75.77
C ARG A 941 21.03 -4.85 -75.58
N LEU A 942 20.45 -3.80 -75.00
CA LEU A 942 19.00 -3.66 -74.79
C LEU A 942 18.26 -3.63 -76.13
N LEU A 943 18.76 -2.86 -77.12
CA LEU A 943 18.19 -2.85 -78.47
C LEU A 943 18.26 -4.22 -79.16
N LYS A 944 19.37 -4.96 -79.00
CA LYS A 944 19.48 -6.34 -79.50
C LYS A 944 18.47 -7.29 -78.85
N ILE A 945 18.17 -7.10 -77.56
CA ILE A 945 17.15 -7.88 -76.84
C ILE A 945 15.74 -7.49 -77.29
N ILE A 946 15.47 -6.19 -77.47
CA ILE A 946 14.18 -5.68 -77.96
C ILE A 946 13.91 -6.19 -79.38
N ASN A 947 14.88 -6.16 -80.30
CA ASN A 947 14.70 -6.64 -81.67
C ASN A 947 14.76 -8.18 -81.80
N GLY A 948 15.03 -8.90 -80.70
CA GLY A 948 15.09 -10.36 -80.69
C GLY A 948 13.72 -11.07 -80.71
N PRO A 949 13.68 -12.39 -80.97
CA PRO A 949 12.44 -13.16 -81.10
C PRO A 949 11.77 -13.57 -79.77
N HIS A 950 12.39 -13.27 -78.61
CA HIS A 950 11.87 -13.64 -77.29
C HIS A 950 11.04 -12.51 -76.66
N PRO A 951 9.97 -12.82 -75.90
CA PRO A 951 9.14 -11.79 -75.26
C PRO A 951 9.93 -11.02 -74.18
N LEU A 952 9.82 -9.70 -74.18
CA LEU A 952 10.56 -8.80 -73.28
C LEU A 952 9.70 -8.48 -72.05
N PRO A 953 10.16 -8.77 -70.82
CA PRO A 953 9.42 -8.37 -69.63
C PRO A 953 9.62 -6.89 -69.30
N VAL A 954 8.52 -6.16 -69.13
CA VAL A 954 8.48 -4.86 -68.47
C VAL A 954 8.15 -5.10 -67.00
N ARG A 955 9.03 -4.67 -66.09
CA ARG A 955 8.84 -4.79 -64.65
C ARG A 955 8.61 -3.44 -64.02
N MET A 956 7.59 -3.35 -63.19
CA MET A 956 7.38 -2.28 -62.22
C MET A 956 7.75 -2.81 -60.84
N SER A 957 8.50 -2.06 -60.05
CA SER A 957 8.77 -2.37 -58.63
C SER A 957 8.49 -1.15 -57.76
N CYS A 958 7.63 -1.32 -56.77
CA CYS A 958 7.31 -0.34 -55.74
C CYS A 958 7.85 -0.85 -54.41
N LYS A 959 8.90 -0.20 -53.91
CA LYS A 959 9.48 -0.50 -52.59
C LYS A 959 8.88 0.43 -51.56
N VAL A 960 8.18 -0.13 -50.58
CA VAL A 960 7.59 0.59 -49.46
C VAL A 960 8.40 0.29 -48.20
N ILE A 961 8.90 1.34 -47.55
CA ILE A 961 9.67 1.26 -46.31
C ILE A 961 8.69 1.57 -45.17
N LEU A 962 8.58 0.64 -44.23
CA LEU A 962 7.81 0.84 -43.02
C LEU A 962 8.70 1.43 -41.90
N PRO A 963 8.16 2.35 -41.09
CA PRO A 963 8.86 2.86 -39.92
C PRO A 963 9.00 1.70 -38.94
N ALA A 964 10.24 1.36 -38.60
CA ALA A 964 10.51 0.32 -37.61
C ALA A 964 11.21 0.90 -36.40
N ARG A 965 10.78 0.43 -35.22
CA ARG A 965 11.49 0.66 -33.96
C ARG A 965 12.75 -0.21 -33.80
N GLU A 966 12.94 -1.25 -34.61
CA GLU A 966 14.13 -2.14 -34.51
C GLU A 966 14.78 -2.53 -35.87
N GLU A 967 14.04 -2.76 -36.97
CA GLU A 967 14.61 -3.01 -38.32
C GLU A 967 13.70 -2.51 -39.44
N GLN A 968 14.19 -1.64 -40.34
CA GLN A 968 13.41 -1.13 -41.49
C GLN A 968 12.93 -2.28 -42.37
N LYS A 969 11.65 -2.67 -42.24
CA LYS A 969 11.03 -3.65 -43.12
C LYS A 969 10.76 -2.99 -44.47
N VAL A 970 11.48 -3.46 -45.50
CA VAL A 970 11.29 -3.05 -46.88
C VAL A 970 10.38 -4.07 -47.56
N ILE A 971 9.25 -3.61 -48.05
CA ILE A 971 8.29 -4.40 -48.82
C ILE A 971 8.51 -4.07 -50.29
N ASP A 972 8.85 -5.09 -51.10
CA ASP A 972 9.02 -4.93 -52.55
C ASP A 972 7.82 -5.55 -53.27
N ILE A 973 7.04 -4.71 -53.95
CA ILE A 973 5.87 -5.13 -54.72
C ILE A 973 6.23 -4.98 -56.19
N SER A 974 6.23 -6.09 -56.94
CA SER A 974 6.58 -6.06 -58.36
C SER A 974 5.44 -6.54 -59.25
N ALA A 975 5.23 -5.83 -60.36
CA ALA A 975 4.31 -6.22 -61.43
C ALA A 975 5.13 -6.44 -62.71
N LYS A 976 4.83 -7.51 -63.45
CA LYS A 976 5.57 -7.90 -64.67
C LYS A 976 4.60 -8.12 -65.81
N LYS A 977 4.82 -7.44 -66.95
CA LYS A 977 4.07 -7.68 -68.19
C LYS A 977 5.01 -8.01 -69.34
N MET A 978 4.60 -8.94 -70.20
CA MET A 978 5.41 -9.38 -71.34
C MET A 978 5.03 -8.59 -72.61
N MET A 979 6.02 -8.01 -73.28
CA MET A 979 5.90 -7.45 -74.62
C MET A 979 6.23 -8.52 -75.66
N PHE A 980 5.23 -8.89 -76.46
CA PHE A 980 5.39 -9.93 -77.48
C PHE A 980 6.17 -9.43 -78.71
N PRO A 981 6.89 -10.33 -79.40
CA PRO A 981 7.58 -10.03 -80.65
C PRO A 981 6.60 -9.45 -81.69
N TYR A 982 7.04 -8.49 -82.50
CA TYR A 982 6.25 -7.84 -83.57
C TYR A 982 5.02 -7.03 -83.11
N SER A 983 4.81 -6.83 -81.81
CA SER A 983 3.77 -5.91 -81.31
C SER A 983 4.14 -4.44 -81.57
N THR A 984 3.13 -3.60 -81.77
CA THR A 984 3.29 -2.14 -81.95
C THR A 984 4.05 -1.51 -80.78
N SER A 985 3.72 -1.88 -79.54
CA SER A 985 4.45 -1.45 -78.33
C SER A 985 5.95 -1.79 -78.38
N ARG A 986 6.34 -2.88 -79.04
CA ARG A 986 7.73 -3.30 -79.10
C ARG A 986 8.53 -2.54 -80.16
N SER A 987 7.92 -2.26 -81.32
CA SER A 987 8.52 -1.37 -82.32
C SER A 987 8.65 0.06 -81.79
N ASP A 988 7.64 0.53 -81.05
CA ASP A 988 7.65 1.88 -80.47
C ASP A 988 8.69 1.99 -79.34
N ALA A 989 8.85 0.96 -78.51
CA ALA A 989 9.91 0.90 -77.51
C ALA A 989 11.32 0.93 -78.12
N ALA A 990 11.54 0.26 -79.24
CA ALA A 990 12.82 0.29 -79.97
C ALA A 990 13.14 1.72 -80.48
N LYS A 991 12.17 2.36 -81.15
CA LYS A 991 12.28 3.73 -81.67
C LYS A 991 12.53 4.77 -80.57
N LEU A 992 11.79 4.67 -79.46
CA LEU A 992 11.95 5.59 -78.32
C LEU A 992 13.32 5.47 -77.62
N ILE A 993 13.92 4.27 -77.63
CA ILE A 993 15.27 4.06 -77.08
C ILE A 993 16.35 4.55 -78.06
N GLU A 994 16.14 4.41 -79.36
CA GLU A 994 17.03 4.96 -80.40
C GLU A 994 17.05 6.50 -80.38
N GLY A 995 15.96 7.12 -79.92
CA GLY A 995 15.82 8.57 -79.75
C GLY A 995 15.02 9.24 -80.86
N GLU A 996 14.27 8.45 -81.63
CA GLU A 996 13.35 8.94 -82.66
C GLU A 996 12.04 9.44 -82.03
N GLU A 997 11.46 10.50 -82.59
CA GLU A 997 10.15 11.00 -82.15
C GLU A 997 9.04 10.06 -82.66
N VAL A 998 8.18 9.62 -81.74
CA VAL A 998 7.03 8.74 -82.03
C VAL A 998 5.74 9.53 -81.83
N GLU A 999 4.78 9.43 -82.77
CA GLU A 999 3.49 10.16 -82.73
C GLU A 999 2.58 9.74 -81.55
N HIS A 1000 2.76 8.52 -81.02
CA HIS A 1000 1.99 7.99 -79.89
C HIS A 1000 2.93 7.52 -78.76
N PRO A 1001 2.60 7.80 -77.48
CA PRO A 1001 3.41 7.34 -76.36
C PRO A 1001 3.34 5.81 -76.22
N LEU A 1002 4.42 5.20 -75.74
CA LEU A 1002 4.51 3.74 -75.59
C LEU A 1002 3.54 3.27 -74.50
N LYS A 1003 2.42 2.68 -74.92
CA LYS A 1003 1.40 2.17 -74.01
C LYS A 1003 1.70 0.73 -73.59
N VAL A 1004 1.82 0.50 -72.27
CA VAL A 1004 1.93 -0.82 -71.65
C VAL A 1004 0.68 -1.08 -70.82
N ARG A 1005 -0.06 -2.13 -71.19
CA ARG A 1005 -1.33 -2.47 -70.54
C ARG A 1005 -1.13 -3.15 -69.19
N TYR A 1006 -1.97 -2.81 -68.21
CA TYR A 1006 -2.07 -3.47 -66.89
C TYR A 1006 -0.77 -3.54 -66.07
N LEU A 1007 0.02 -2.48 -66.03
CA LEU A 1007 1.32 -2.47 -65.33
C LEU A 1007 1.27 -1.81 -63.94
N LEU A 1008 0.37 -0.85 -63.71
CA LEU A 1008 0.36 -0.03 -62.50
C LEU A 1008 -0.78 -0.38 -61.53
N PRO A 1009 -0.54 -1.10 -60.42
CA PRO A 1009 -1.51 -1.25 -59.34
C PRO A 1009 -1.80 0.08 -58.62
N LYS A 1010 -3.08 0.44 -58.48
CA LYS A 1010 -3.51 1.70 -57.83
C LYS A 1010 -3.66 1.58 -56.32
N PHE A 1011 -4.03 0.40 -55.84
CA PHE A 1011 -4.34 0.13 -54.44
C PHE A 1011 -3.46 -1.02 -53.93
N LEU A 1012 -2.72 -0.75 -52.86
CA LEU A 1012 -1.81 -1.69 -52.24
C LEU A 1012 -2.25 -1.96 -50.81
N LYS A 1013 -2.35 -3.23 -50.42
CA LYS A 1013 -2.57 -3.64 -49.04
C LYS A 1013 -1.26 -4.07 -48.41
N ILE A 1014 -0.93 -3.48 -47.27
CA ILE A 1014 0.26 -3.79 -46.47
C ILE A 1014 -0.19 -4.64 -45.28
N GLU A 1015 0.20 -5.92 -45.28
CA GLU A 1015 -0.10 -6.85 -44.19
C GLU A 1015 0.82 -6.66 -42.99
N GLN A 1016 0.34 -7.04 -41.79
CA GLN A 1016 1.13 -7.05 -40.55
C GLN A 1016 2.46 -7.82 -40.66
N ARG A 1017 2.51 -8.86 -41.50
CA ARG A 1017 3.69 -9.71 -41.71
C ARG A 1017 4.75 -9.10 -42.64
N GLY A 1018 4.49 -7.91 -43.20
CA GLY A 1018 5.40 -7.25 -44.15
C GLY A 1018 5.30 -7.79 -45.57
N LYS A 1019 4.14 -8.35 -45.97
CA LYS A 1019 3.82 -8.67 -47.35
C LYS A 1019 2.91 -7.57 -47.93
N GLY A 1020 3.18 -7.17 -49.17
CA GLY A 1020 2.36 -6.21 -49.91
C GLY A 1020 1.57 -6.94 -50.99
N ASN A 1021 0.24 -6.81 -50.97
CA ASN A 1021 -0.65 -7.40 -51.97
C ASN A 1021 -1.34 -6.29 -52.78
N VAL A 1022 -1.60 -6.55 -54.05
CA VAL A 1022 -2.40 -5.64 -54.89
C VAL A 1022 -3.89 -5.85 -54.58
N VAL A 1023 -4.63 -4.75 -54.45
CA VAL A 1023 -6.07 -4.77 -54.17
C VAL A 1023 -6.84 -4.52 -55.47
N ASN A 1024 -7.46 -5.58 -55.97
CA ASN A 1024 -8.21 -5.59 -57.22
C ASN A 1024 -9.69 -5.18 -57.03
N VAL A 1025 -10.20 -5.32 -55.80
CA VAL A 1025 -11.62 -5.15 -55.43
C VAL A 1025 -12.12 -3.70 -55.60
N LEU A 1026 -11.22 -2.73 -55.73
CA LEU A 1026 -11.55 -1.31 -55.85
C LEU A 1026 -11.60 -0.80 -57.30
N MET A 1027 -11.48 -1.69 -58.29
CA MET A 1027 -11.57 -1.37 -59.72
C MET A 1027 -12.51 -2.34 -60.44
N LEU A 1028 -13.17 -1.87 -61.51
CA LEU A 1028 -13.99 -2.71 -62.37
C LEU A 1028 -13.09 -3.51 -63.34
N PRO A 1029 -13.45 -4.77 -63.63
CA PRO A 1029 -12.80 -5.57 -64.67
C PRO A 1029 -13.08 -4.98 -66.06
N GLU A 1030 -12.08 -4.99 -66.95
CA GLU A 1030 -12.19 -4.41 -68.31
C GLU A 1030 -12.70 -5.43 -69.36
N SER A 1031 -12.59 -6.74 -69.09
CA SER A 1031 -13.11 -7.85 -69.92
C SER A 1031 -13.25 -9.16 -69.12
N ASP A 1032 -14.26 -9.99 -69.43
CA ASP A 1032 -14.51 -11.29 -68.76
C ASP A 1032 -13.51 -12.42 -69.14
N ASP A 1033 -12.75 -12.28 -70.24
CA ASP A 1033 -11.94 -13.37 -70.83
C ASP A 1033 -10.46 -13.44 -70.38
N ASP A 1034 -9.95 -12.45 -69.62
CA ASP A 1034 -8.55 -12.41 -69.17
C ASP A 1034 -8.46 -12.52 -67.63
N ASP A 1035 -8.27 -13.74 -67.11
CA ASP A 1035 -8.11 -14.08 -65.66
C ASP A 1035 -6.97 -13.32 -64.94
N HIS A 1036 -6.14 -12.57 -65.68
CA HIS A 1036 -4.99 -11.83 -65.16
C HIS A 1036 -5.14 -10.30 -65.17
N ALA A 1037 -6.26 -9.75 -65.64
CA ALA A 1037 -6.40 -8.32 -65.93
C ALA A 1037 -7.54 -7.63 -65.17
N THR A 1038 -7.47 -7.57 -63.83
CA THR A 1038 -8.53 -6.90 -63.04
C THR A 1038 -7.99 -6.13 -61.83
N GLY A 1039 -6.92 -5.34 -62.00
CA GLY A 1039 -6.32 -4.65 -60.84
C GLY A 1039 -5.21 -3.63 -61.10
N SER A 1040 -4.80 -3.46 -62.36
CA SER A 1040 -3.67 -2.60 -62.71
C SER A 1040 -4.02 -1.73 -63.90
N ARG A 1041 -3.47 -0.53 -63.94
CA ARG A 1041 -3.76 0.50 -64.93
C ARG A 1041 -2.77 0.45 -66.08
N ASN A 1042 -3.19 1.01 -67.22
CA ASN A 1042 -2.35 1.21 -68.38
C ASN A 1042 -1.41 2.40 -68.14
N VAL A 1043 -0.13 2.22 -68.48
CA VAL A 1043 0.91 3.24 -68.32
C VAL A 1043 1.46 3.58 -69.69
N SER A 1044 1.60 4.87 -69.97
CA SER A 1044 2.26 5.35 -71.18
C SER A 1044 3.62 5.96 -70.87
N PHE A 1045 4.61 5.64 -71.70
CA PHE A 1045 5.99 6.10 -71.55
C PHE A 1045 6.35 7.02 -72.72
N ARG A 1046 6.97 8.16 -72.42
CA ARG A 1046 7.49 9.11 -73.41
C ARG A 1046 8.96 9.39 -73.11
N SER A 1047 9.85 9.23 -74.08
CA SER A 1047 11.23 9.71 -73.96
C SER A 1047 11.28 11.20 -74.28
N VAL A 1048 11.92 11.98 -73.42
CA VAL A 1048 12.11 13.43 -73.60
C VAL A 1048 13.61 13.71 -73.70
N LEU A 1049 14.01 14.36 -74.78
CA LEU A 1049 15.38 14.81 -75.04
C LEU A 1049 15.49 16.29 -74.65
N ALA A 1050 16.42 16.65 -73.76
CA ALA A 1050 16.70 18.07 -73.47
C ALA A 1050 17.36 18.74 -74.68
N ALA A 1051 16.70 19.76 -75.24
CA ALA A 1051 17.24 20.56 -76.33
C ALA A 1051 18.48 21.39 -75.94
N GLU A 1052 18.66 21.72 -74.65
CA GLU A 1052 19.69 22.70 -74.20
C GLU A 1052 20.94 22.10 -73.52
N GLN A 1053 21.04 20.79 -73.26
CA GLN A 1053 22.25 20.19 -72.65
C GLN A 1053 22.52 18.73 -73.10
N ASN A 1054 23.56 18.53 -73.92
CA ASN A 1054 24.31 17.29 -74.15
C ASN A 1054 23.48 15.98 -74.18
N GLY A 1055 22.44 15.88 -75.02
CA GLY A 1055 21.77 14.61 -75.33
C GLY A 1055 21.24 13.84 -74.12
N ARG A 1056 20.91 14.51 -73.00
CA ARG A 1056 20.34 13.87 -71.82
C ARG A 1056 18.91 13.44 -72.10
N VAL A 1057 18.63 12.16 -71.88
CA VAL A 1057 17.30 11.55 -72.01
C VAL A 1057 16.72 11.30 -70.63
N TRP A 1058 15.45 11.64 -70.41
CA TRP A 1058 14.67 11.09 -69.30
C TRP A 1058 13.34 10.59 -69.82
N TRP A 1059 12.68 9.77 -69.01
CA TRP A 1059 11.38 9.22 -69.32
C TRP A 1059 10.31 9.95 -68.51
N ASP A 1060 9.28 10.41 -69.21
CA ASP A 1060 8.05 10.91 -68.61
C ASP A 1060 7.00 9.81 -68.66
N ILE A 1061 6.29 9.65 -67.55
CA ILE A 1061 5.33 8.56 -67.35
C ILE A 1061 3.97 9.16 -67.07
N SER A 1062 2.97 8.75 -67.84
CA SER A 1062 1.58 9.16 -67.59
C SER A 1062 0.66 7.96 -67.51
N GLU A 1063 -0.35 8.08 -66.63
CA GLU A 1063 -1.46 7.15 -66.51
C GLU A 1063 -2.51 7.50 -67.56
N GLU A 1064 -3.16 6.49 -68.14
CA GLU A 1064 -4.29 6.72 -69.04
C GLU A 1064 -5.48 7.32 -68.28
N THR A 1065 -6.11 8.37 -68.82
CA THR A 1065 -7.22 9.10 -68.14
C THR A 1065 -8.57 8.94 -68.82
N ASN A 1066 -8.66 8.15 -69.90
CA ASN A 1066 -9.83 8.12 -70.79
C ASN A 1066 -10.63 6.80 -70.67
N ASP A 1067 -10.56 6.13 -69.52
CA ASP A 1067 -11.18 4.83 -69.32
C ASP A 1067 -12.27 4.84 -68.24
N ALA A 1068 -13.16 3.84 -68.27
CA ALA A 1068 -14.34 3.79 -67.42
C ALA A 1068 -14.01 3.81 -65.90
N ASN A 1069 -12.89 3.20 -65.50
CA ASN A 1069 -12.46 3.21 -64.10
C ASN A 1069 -12.01 4.60 -63.62
N TYR A 1070 -11.45 5.42 -64.52
CA TYR A 1070 -11.03 6.78 -64.20
C TYR A 1070 -12.24 7.70 -63.99
N GLU A 1071 -13.17 7.70 -64.93
CA GLU A 1071 -14.38 8.52 -64.87
C GLU A 1071 -15.31 8.12 -63.71
N ALA A 1072 -15.43 6.81 -63.43
CA ALA A 1072 -16.30 6.31 -62.39
C ALA A 1072 -15.75 6.56 -60.97
N PHE A 1073 -14.44 6.30 -60.75
CA PHE A 1073 -13.82 6.28 -59.42
C PHE A 1073 -12.66 7.24 -59.25
N LEU A 1074 -11.62 7.15 -60.09
CA LEU A 1074 -10.33 7.80 -59.81
C LEU A 1074 -10.38 9.34 -59.95
N GLN A 1075 -11.25 9.87 -60.82
CA GLN A 1075 -11.50 11.31 -60.92
C GLN A 1075 -12.12 11.88 -59.63
N LYS A 1076 -12.88 11.06 -58.90
CA LYS A 1076 -13.54 11.43 -57.66
C LYS A 1076 -12.67 11.20 -56.42
N MET A 1077 -11.46 10.67 -56.56
CA MET A 1077 -10.55 10.48 -55.42
C MET A 1077 -9.81 11.78 -55.08
N PRO A 1078 -9.52 12.04 -53.79
CA PRO A 1078 -8.63 13.13 -53.39
C PRO A 1078 -7.23 12.91 -54.00
N TYR A 1079 -6.58 13.99 -54.44
CA TYR A 1079 -5.30 13.96 -55.18
C TYR A 1079 -5.38 13.31 -56.58
N GLY A 1080 -6.54 13.40 -57.25
CA GLY A 1080 -6.82 12.80 -58.55
C GLY A 1080 -5.86 13.19 -59.69
N SER A 1081 -5.56 12.22 -60.56
CA SER A 1081 -4.57 12.25 -61.66
C SER A 1081 -4.77 13.34 -62.75
N ALA A 1082 -5.82 14.17 -62.66
CA ALA A 1082 -6.22 15.11 -63.72
C ALA A 1082 -5.39 16.40 -63.77
N GLN A 1083 -4.73 16.76 -62.67
CA GLN A 1083 -3.91 17.98 -62.57
C GLN A 1083 -2.44 17.63 -62.37
N SER A 1084 -1.74 17.47 -63.51
CA SER A 1084 -0.31 17.71 -63.74
C SER A 1084 0.73 17.19 -62.72
N SER A 1085 1.66 16.38 -63.25
CA SER A 1085 2.99 16.03 -62.70
C SER A 1085 3.12 14.93 -61.65
N HIS A 1086 2.04 14.27 -61.20
CA HIS A 1086 2.15 13.15 -60.24
C HIS A 1086 1.34 11.89 -60.59
N LEU A 1087 1.92 10.72 -60.32
CA LEU A 1087 1.31 9.40 -60.35
C LEU A 1087 1.03 8.95 -58.91
N VAL A 1088 -0.23 8.60 -58.62
CA VAL A 1088 -0.68 8.32 -57.25
C VAL A 1088 -0.93 6.82 -57.03
N ILE A 1089 -0.54 6.29 -55.86
CA ILE A 1089 -0.87 4.94 -55.38
C ILE A 1089 -1.39 5.06 -53.94
N PHE A 1090 -2.48 4.37 -53.61
CA PHE A 1090 -3.03 4.32 -52.25
C PHE A 1090 -2.56 3.07 -51.51
N THR A 1091 -2.10 3.23 -50.27
CA THR A 1091 -1.70 2.13 -49.38
C THR A 1091 -2.69 1.96 -48.23
N PHE A 1092 -3.14 0.73 -48.00
CA PHE A 1092 -3.97 0.31 -46.88
C PHE A 1092 -3.13 -0.52 -45.92
N SER A 1093 -2.78 0.03 -44.77
CA SER A 1093 -1.94 -0.63 -43.78
C SER A 1093 -2.76 -1.34 -42.71
N ASP A 1094 -2.56 -2.65 -42.56
CA ASP A 1094 -3.14 -3.39 -41.43
C ASP A 1094 -2.51 -2.93 -40.11
N LYS A 1095 -3.36 -2.73 -39.10
CA LYS A 1095 -2.92 -2.36 -37.74
C LYS A 1095 -2.00 -3.42 -37.15
N ILE A 1096 -0.94 -3.02 -36.47
CA ILE A 1096 -0.10 -3.96 -35.72
C ILE A 1096 -0.78 -4.29 -34.40
N VAL A 1097 -1.06 -5.58 -34.19
CA VAL A 1097 -1.49 -6.15 -32.90
C VAL A 1097 -0.25 -6.43 -32.05
N HIS A 1098 -0.35 -6.30 -30.74
CA HIS A 1098 0.77 -6.50 -29.81
C HIS A 1098 1.49 -7.86 -29.99
N SER A 1099 2.81 -7.85 -29.82
CA SER A 1099 3.71 -9.00 -30.05
C SER A 1099 3.42 -10.21 -29.17
N PHE A 1100 2.75 -10.04 -28.03
CA PHE A 1100 2.27 -11.16 -27.20
C PHE A 1100 1.39 -12.14 -27.99
N PHE A 1101 0.51 -11.60 -28.85
CA PHE A 1101 -0.29 -12.43 -29.75
C PHE A 1101 0.55 -12.94 -30.92
N SER A 1102 1.60 -12.21 -31.36
CA SER A 1102 2.43 -12.65 -32.47
C SER A 1102 3.34 -13.83 -32.12
N LEU A 1103 3.91 -13.87 -30.92
CA LEU A 1103 4.80 -14.93 -30.41
C LEU A 1103 4.11 -16.31 -30.37
N ALA A 1104 2.81 -16.33 -30.05
CA ALA A 1104 1.99 -17.54 -30.06
C ALA A 1104 1.43 -17.89 -31.45
N THR A 1105 1.39 -16.93 -32.40
CA THR A 1105 0.86 -17.12 -33.76
C THR A 1105 1.88 -17.63 -34.78
N GLY A 1106 2.97 -18.25 -34.33
CA GLY A 1106 3.75 -19.15 -35.20
C GLY A 1106 2.86 -20.21 -35.86
N GLY A 1107 1.71 -20.55 -35.24
CA GLY A 1107 0.60 -21.32 -35.81
C GLY A 1107 -0.74 -20.56 -35.85
N SER A 1108 -1.81 -21.24 -36.27
CA SER A 1108 -3.17 -20.68 -36.29
C SER A 1108 -3.68 -20.32 -34.88
N ILE A 1109 -4.46 -19.26 -34.73
CA ILE A 1109 -5.08 -18.89 -33.42
C ILE A 1109 -5.99 -20.02 -32.92
N ILE A 1110 -6.63 -20.72 -33.85
CA ILE A 1110 -7.46 -21.89 -33.58
C ILE A 1110 -6.64 -22.97 -32.88
N THR A 1111 -5.41 -23.24 -33.32
CA THR A 1111 -4.53 -24.21 -32.64
C THR A 1111 -4.14 -23.83 -31.22
N PHE A 1112 -3.92 -22.53 -30.93
CA PHE A 1112 -3.67 -22.10 -29.56
C PHE A 1112 -4.92 -22.25 -28.68
N TYR A 1113 -6.08 -21.85 -29.21
CA TYR A 1113 -7.35 -21.98 -28.51
C TYR A 1113 -7.72 -23.44 -28.24
N THR A 1114 -7.50 -24.35 -29.19
CA THR A 1114 -7.75 -25.78 -28.98
C THR A 1114 -6.81 -26.39 -27.95
N VAL A 1115 -5.53 -26.02 -27.95
CA VAL A 1115 -4.58 -26.42 -26.90
C VAL A 1115 -5.02 -25.87 -25.54
N PHE A 1116 -5.41 -24.61 -25.47
CA PHE A 1116 -5.93 -23.99 -24.24
C PHE A 1116 -7.16 -24.74 -23.72
N LEU A 1117 -8.14 -25.01 -24.58
CA LEU A 1117 -9.33 -25.78 -24.21
C LEU A 1117 -8.98 -27.20 -23.73
N TYR A 1118 -8.01 -27.86 -24.37
CA TYR A 1118 -7.58 -29.20 -23.97
C TYR A 1118 -6.93 -29.19 -22.58
N VAL A 1119 -6.07 -28.20 -22.30
CA VAL A 1119 -5.45 -28.01 -20.98
C VAL A 1119 -6.51 -27.72 -19.92
N VAL A 1120 -7.45 -26.81 -20.20
CA VAL A 1120 -8.56 -26.47 -19.31
C VAL A 1120 -9.45 -27.68 -19.04
N HIS A 1121 -9.77 -28.45 -20.08
CA HIS A 1121 -10.53 -29.68 -19.96
C HIS A 1121 -9.81 -30.67 -19.05
N GLY A 1122 -8.52 -30.92 -19.30
CA GLY A 1122 -7.69 -31.80 -18.47
C GLY A 1122 -7.67 -31.36 -17.01
N TRP A 1123 -7.45 -30.07 -16.74
CA TRP A 1123 -7.48 -29.49 -15.40
C TRP A 1123 -8.86 -29.64 -14.72
N SER A 1124 -9.94 -29.32 -15.43
CA SER A 1124 -11.30 -29.47 -14.91
C SER A 1124 -11.64 -30.93 -14.58
N ARG A 1125 -11.16 -31.87 -15.40
CA ARG A 1125 -11.36 -33.31 -15.21
C ARG A 1125 -10.56 -33.82 -14.03
N GLU A 1126 -9.34 -33.34 -13.83
CA GLU A 1126 -8.51 -33.70 -12.68
C GLU A 1126 -9.20 -33.27 -11.36
N ILE A 1127 -9.76 -32.07 -11.28
CA ILE A 1127 -10.46 -31.59 -10.07
C ILE A 1127 -11.65 -32.48 -9.71
N ILE A 1128 -12.43 -32.91 -10.72
CA ILE A 1128 -13.63 -33.74 -10.51
C ILE A 1128 -13.22 -35.18 -10.17
N SER A 1129 -12.27 -35.76 -10.91
CA SER A 1129 -11.89 -37.18 -10.81
C SER A 1129 -11.00 -37.48 -9.59
N LYS A 1130 -10.07 -36.58 -9.24
CA LYS A 1130 -9.09 -36.79 -8.15
C LYS A 1130 -9.74 -36.92 -6.77
N ARG A 1131 -10.94 -36.35 -6.58
CA ARG A 1131 -11.71 -36.52 -5.34
C ARG A 1131 -12.09 -37.99 -5.09
N LEU A 1132 -12.31 -38.78 -6.14
CA LEU A 1132 -12.71 -40.19 -6.02
C LEU A 1132 -11.60 -41.06 -5.42
N ASN A 1133 -10.33 -40.81 -5.78
CA ASN A 1133 -9.20 -41.61 -5.30
C ASN A 1133 -8.95 -41.45 -3.79
N MET A 1134 -9.39 -40.34 -3.19
CA MET A 1134 -9.16 -40.01 -1.77
C MET A 1134 -10.45 -40.02 -0.95
N THR A 1135 -11.49 -40.71 -1.44
CA THR A 1135 -12.82 -40.73 -0.80
C THR A 1135 -12.76 -41.20 0.66
N TRP A 1136 -11.91 -42.20 0.96
CA TRP A 1136 -11.75 -42.73 2.32
C TRP A 1136 -11.26 -41.69 3.34
N LEU A 1137 -10.51 -40.66 2.90
CA LEU A 1137 -10.04 -39.58 3.76
C LEU A 1137 -11.07 -38.43 3.84
N TYR A 1138 -11.68 -38.05 2.71
CA TYR A 1138 -12.62 -36.92 2.68
C TYR A 1138 -13.97 -37.24 3.35
N GLU A 1139 -14.37 -38.51 3.37
CA GLU A 1139 -15.62 -38.99 3.98
C GLU A 1139 -15.45 -39.55 5.41
N LEU A 1140 -14.39 -39.15 6.12
CA LEU A 1140 -14.26 -39.47 7.54
C LEU A 1140 -15.42 -38.87 8.35
N SER A 1141 -16.08 -39.71 9.15
CA SER A 1141 -17.23 -39.32 9.97
C SER A 1141 -16.82 -38.40 11.12
N GLN A 1142 -15.83 -38.80 11.93
CA GLN A 1142 -15.21 -37.95 12.94
C GLN A 1142 -13.69 -37.82 12.72
N ALA A 1143 -13.24 -36.64 12.29
CA ALA A 1143 -11.83 -36.38 12.02
C ALA A 1143 -11.00 -35.99 13.27
N ASP A 1144 -11.62 -35.96 14.46
CA ASP A 1144 -10.98 -35.46 15.68
C ASP A 1144 -9.82 -36.32 16.20
N VAL A 1145 -10.01 -37.64 16.21
CA VAL A 1145 -9.01 -38.60 16.71
C VAL A 1145 -7.81 -38.62 15.77
N VAL A 1146 -8.09 -38.68 14.47
CA VAL A 1146 -7.10 -38.59 13.39
C VAL A 1146 -6.30 -37.29 13.49
N TYR A 1147 -6.98 -36.16 13.69
CA TYR A 1147 -6.32 -34.87 13.90
C TYR A 1147 -5.47 -34.83 15.18
N ALA A 1148 -5.93 -35.45 16.26
CA ALA A 1148 -5.19 -35.53 17.51
C ALA A 1148 -3.88 -36.33 17.35
N LEU A 1149 -3.92 -37.45 16.64
CA LEU A 1149 -2.72 -38.24 16.31
C LEU A 1149 -1.69 -37.43 15.50
N CYS A 1150 -2.12 -36.70 14.47
CA CYS A 1150 -1.20 -35.81 13.75
C CYS A 1150 -0.61 -34.73 14.67
N LYS A 1151 -1.39 -34.21 15.62
CA LYS A 1151 -0.95 -33.20 16.58
C LYS A 1151 0.06 -33.73 17.60
N GLU A 1152 0.03 -35.01 17.94
CA GLU A 1152 1.02 -35.63 18.83
C GLU A 1152 2.44 -35.53 18.26
N VAL A 1153 2.61 -35.70 16.95
CA VAL A 1153 3.93 -35.54 16.28
C VAL A 1153 4.50 -34.15 16.54
N TYR A 1154 3.69 -33.09 16.37
CA TYR A 1154 4.12 -31.72 16.66
C TYR A 1154 4.40 -31.48 18.15
N ILE A 1155 3.69 -32.14 19.05
CA ILE A 1155 3.95 -32.05 20.50
C ILE A 1155 5.28 -32.71 20.86
N CYS A 1156 5.59 -33.88 20.29
CA CYS A 1156 6.88 -34.56 20.49
C CYS A 1156 8.04 -33.72 19.96
N ARG A 1157 7.87 -33.11 18.78
CA ARG A 1157 8.83 -32.18 18.18
C ARG A 1157 9.07 -30.95 19.06
N GLU A 1158 8.01 -30.35 19.59
CA GLU A 1158 8.11 -29.22 20.53
C GLU A 1158 8.83 -29.58 21.83
N ALA A 1159 8.66 -30.83 22.30
CA ALA A 1159 9.29 -31.33 23.51
C ALA A 1159 10.76 -31.74 23.30
N GLY A 1160 11.25 -31.78 22.05
CA GLY A 1160 12.60 -32.24 21.73
C GLY A 1160 12.83 -33.74 21.98
N MET A 1161 11.77 -34.55 21.93
CA MET A 1161 11.86 -36.01 22.11
C MET A 1161 11.64 -36.73 20.79
N TRP A 1162 12.75 -36.94 20.07
CA TRP A 1162 12.75 -37.42 18.70
C TRP A 1162 12.33 -38.90 18.58
N ASP A 1163 12.63 -39.73 19.58
CA ASP A 1163 12.20 -41.14 19.61
C ASP A 1163 10.67 -41.27 19.57
N LEU A 1164 9.99 -40.41 20.34
CA LEU A 1164 8.53 -40.35 20.36
C LEU A 1164 7.96 -39.70 19.10
N GLU A 1165 8.70 -38.79 18.47
CA GLU A 1165 8.33 -38.19 17.18
C GLU A 1165 8.27 -39.27 16.10
N GLU A 1166 9.30 -40.12 16.00
CA GLU A 1166 9.34 -41.21 15.02
C GLU A 1166 8.20 -42.21 15.21
N VAL A 1167 7.94 -42.64 16.45
CA VAL A 1167 6.86 -43.59 16.76
C VAL A 1167 5.48 -42.98 16.50
N ALA A 1168 5.27 -41.71 16.86
CA ALA A 1168 4.02 -41.01 16.57
C ALA A 1168 3.81 -40.85 15.05
N ALA A 1169 4.86 -40.54 14.30
CA ALA A 1169 4.79 -40.43 12.85
C ALA A 1169 4.55 -41.77 12.15
N ALA A 1170 5.20 -42.84 12.62
CA ALA A 1170 4.97 -44.19 12.14
C ALA A 1170 3.48 -44.56 12.25
N ARG A 1171 2.85 -44.25 13.39
CA ARG A 1171 1.39 -44.43 13.57
C ARG A 1171 0.58 -43.66 12.53
N VAL A 1172 0.88 -42.37 12.31
CA VAL A 1172 0.17 -41.55 11.32
C VAL A 1172 0.36 -42.11 9.90
N PHE A 1173 1.58 -42.52 9.52
CA PHE A 1173 1.85 -43.08 8.20
C PHE A 1173 1.19 -44.45 7.99
N PHE A 1174 1.12 -45.29 9.03
CA PHE A 1174 0.41 -46.57 8.97
C PHE A 1174 -1.10 -46.37 8.85
N MET A 1175 -1.67 -45.43 9.61
CA MET A 1175 -3.08 -45.05 9.48
C MET A 1175 -3.41 -44.60 8.05
N MET A 1176 -2.51 -43.87 7.38
CA MET A 1176 -2.71 -43.47 5.98
C MET A 1176 -2.48 -44.61 4.98
N LYS A 1177 -1.82 -45.70 5.39
CA LYS A 1177 -1.61 -46.91 4.58
C LYS A 1177 -2.80 -47.85 4.64
N SER A 1178 -3.50 -47.92 5.78
CA SER A 1178 -4.67 -48.77 5.98
C SER A 1178 -5.95 -47.94 6.15
N GLY A 1179 -6.81 -47.95 5.13
CA GLY A 1179 -8.11 -47.28 5.20
C GLY A 1179 -8.99 -47.85 6.33
N GLU A 1180 -8.88 -49.14 6.63
CA GLU A 1180 -9.66 -49.82 7.68
C GLU A 1180 -9.35 -49.27 9.07
N THR A 1181 -8.08 -49.03 9.40
CA THR A 1181 -7.72 -48.42 10.69
C THR A 1181 -8.18 -46.98 10.77
N CYS A 1182 -8.05 -46.22 9.68
CA CYS A 1182 -8.56 -44.86 9.61
C CYS A 1182 -10.08 -44.81 9.84
N PHE A 1183 -10.83 -45.73 9.23
CA PHE A 1183 -12.27 -45.86 9.47
C PHE A 1183 -12.58 -46.25 10.92
N LYS A 1184 -11.87 -47.24 11.49
CA LYS A 1184 -12.00 -47.67 12.89
C LYS A 1184 -11.83 -46.47 13.84
N LEU A 1185 -10.82 -45.65 13.64
CA LEU A 1185 -10.52 -44.46 14.45
C LEU A 1185 -11.53 -43.32 14.26
N SER A 1186 -12.14 -43.21 13.08
CA SER A 1186 -13.06 -42.12 12.76
C SER A 1186 -14.51 -42.35 13.15
N ARG A 1187 -14.87 -43.52 13.69
CA ARG A 1187 -16.26 -43.86 14.05
C ARG A 1187 -16.86 -42.86 15.04
N PHE A 1188 -18.18 -42.67 14.97
CA PHE A 1188 -18.91 -41.91 15.98
C PHE A 1188 -18.86 -42.64 17.32
N HIS A 1189 -18.09 -42.13 18.28
CA HIS A 1189 -18.04 -42.69 19.62
C HIS A 1189 -19.29 -42.23 20.40
N GLY A 1190 -20.08 -43.17 20.91
CA GLY A 1190 -21.34 -42.90 21.64
C GLY A 1190 -22.60 -43.55 21.06
N ILE A 1191 -22.49 -44.31 19.97
CA ILE A 1191 -23.52 -45.28 19.56
C ILE A 1191 -22.87 -46.66 19.72
N PRO A 1192 -23.32 -47.51 20.66
CA PRO A 1192 -22.71 -48.83 20.83
C PRO A 1192 -23.05 -49.68 19.60
N TYR A 1193 -22.03 -49.97 18.78
CA TYR A 1193 -22.11 -51.00 17.76
C TYR A 1193 -21.55 -52.29 18.34
N ASN A 1194 -22.43 -53.20 18.77
CA ASN A 1194 -22.03 -54.55 19.13
C ASN A 1194 -22.09 -55.43 17.87
N PRO A 1195 -20.96 -55.89 17.31
CA PRO A 1195 -20.94 -56.70 16.10
C PRO A 1195 -21.53 -58.11 16.27
N SER A 1196 -21.93 -58.51 17.49
CA SER A 1196 -22.30 -59.90 17.79
C SER A 1196 -23.80 -60.18 18.03
N THR A 1197 -24.69 -59.18 18.19
CA THR A 1197 -26.03 -59.44 18.78
C THR A 1197 -27.29 -59.03 17.99
N TYR A 1198 -27.23 -58.45 16.78
CA TYR A 1198 -28.40 -58.19 15.89
C TYR A 1198 -29.71 -57.70 16.55
N LYS A 1199 -29.68 -56.96 17.66
CA LYS A 1199 -30.85 -56.34 18.27
C LYS A 1199 -30.61 -54.85 18.51
N THR A 1200 -31.54 -54.02 18.04
CA THR A 1200 -31.60 -52.57 18.30
C THR A 1200 -32.32 -52.29 19.62
N LEU A 1201 -31.85 -51.33 20.40
CA LEU A 1201 -32.52 -50.77 21.59
C LEU A 1201 -32.19 -49.27 21.71
N PRO A 1202 -33.08 -48.45 22.31
CA PRO A 1202 -34.35 -47.97 21.80
C PRO A 1202 -34.30 -46.48 21.39
N THR A 1203 -35.34 -46.02 20.70
CA THR A 1203 -35.50 -44.64 20.20
C THR A 1203 -35.53 -43.58 21.30
N VAL A 1204 -34.64 -42.58 21.21
CA VAL A 1204 -34.75 -41.33 21.99
C VAL A 1204 -35.87 -40.46 21.39
N PRO A 1205 -36.86 -39.99 22.17
CA PRO A 1205 -37.96 -39.20 21.65
C PRO A 1205 -37.48 -37.81 21.19
N ARG A 1206 -37.94 -37.38 20.01
CA ARG A 1206 -37.76 -36.02 19.50
C ARG A 1206 -38.40 -35.03 20.49
N ARG A 1207 -37.61 -34.10 21.05
CA ARG A 1207 -38.15 -32.87 21.64
C ARG A 1207 -38.63 -31.96 20.51
N THR A 1208 -39.89 -31.54 20.63
CA THR A 1208 -40.64 -30.60 19.76
C THR A 1208 -40.03 -29.21 19.71
#